data_AF-A0AAE7AIM1-F1
#
_entry.id   AF-A0AAE7AIM1-F1
#
_cell.length_a   1.000
_cell.length_b   1.000
_cell.length_c   1.000
_cell.angle_alpha   90.00
_cell.angle_beta   90.00
_cell.angle_gamma   90.00
#
_symmetry.space_group_name_H-M   'P 1'
#
loop_
_entity.id
_entity.type
_entity.pdbx_description
1 polymer ?
#
loop_
_entity_poly.entity_id
_entity_poly.type
_entity_poly.pdbx_seq_one_letter_code
_entity_poly.pdbx_strand_id
1 'polypeptide(L)'
;MSIYSGDIKLLGSQRLTDTPDGGGRVTGREIVSGEHNSLFPDVSDLDRAYGVVNLRKAFLAVQTDDTDTYYGANTTVLLPPSDPSVGLCLMSTGDHHDTRAEARDVLERYLARGPKWRGFLYDTQLEGQRAIRFFQRVEVRLPEVGETLVLVGDEGKAGEFEQYVRILDVTQQLAKFKIQGEPEFTRNVVTCTLADPLRYTFEGEQPTPYDVVTNVKTALRETVVADAANYFATTKLAEAVNLGAMQVRAKTIFTQLVPAARSETPAVDLTAAGELASLVDSGKGLVTFNTVVSIAPSRGLFLGTGVKPGTLTITIGAAVITDKGGELVVAGSVIGAIDYGRGQLEFNAQCPNYGAASKAVSFWPAARPSRIADTAQIEIKANNRGYAYTITLQPTPAPGTLTVSYMAQGKWYDLKDNGRGELFGSDRSYGSGVVSHATGSAMLTLGALPDVDTAILFSWATPVNYTNRSGQAISISKSAWQLPHTGITPKSLILTWGNGKTANDAVGDGRIRGDITGTINYAEAIIDLEHITLPALGQEYVAQYQYGEPVTERHIEPGRLSTPGQVGHLSITLDGDGGGVHNLTPGSVRVKFNALYAIVAASERILSIEKKDPIITLTDDGQGNLKDASGNVLGAIDYNAATLHFMPDGTALLPEPTYAWVPAGSHQDPVTGTWYTDMRWTLTGIQYVNTAYTFPDGEGGWVDVTYRNNNSAQAQNATLTAQALRIDVTPGFSEAILEGSMRFTLGGSTYVDRQGLLYRDPDPATGAGIQAGTIDYSNGLAVLADWAAGQGAQPSLQSLATSFNVQSVDMVTFRTPGAPVAPGSLYISANTATGRRIEATADGDGYFTTADMDGRVNYQTGVATVRFGRQVTAAGNEAEPWYDAELVGEDGKIWRPLSVVADTIRFNCVVFSYLPLNADVIGLDPVRLPSDGRVPFIRKGYIVVIHSTQKAAFPLGVSAGQQLNANRVRLAHAHVEDKDGKQLATSLYSVNLDSGVVTLASPLNLTGYAEPLYVVHRIEDMSLVSDVEISGRLRLARPLSHAYDAADTLVSSALIIGDLWARYTGLFDQKSWTNVWSDYLIGDQSTAQYNDTDYPILVTNRATLQERWAIIFNSSTTFVLVGEHVGQIAVGDVNTDLAPINPNNGQPYFRLDHRGWGAGWSSGNVLRFTTQAAAYPLWVIRTILQSVAAQETDKFELQLRGNVNR
;
A
#
# COMPACT_ATOMS: atom_id res chain seq x y z
N MET A 1 -26.51 35.60 44.34
CA MET A 1 -27.01 34.60 45.32
C MET A 1 -26.33 33.31 44.90
N SER A 2 -25.64 32.62 45.81
CA SER A 2 -24.84 31.45 45.42
C SER A 2 -25.65 30.39 44.65
N ILE A 3 -25.16 29.94 43.50
CA ILE A 3 -25.71 28.81 42.72
C ILE A 3 -25.63 27.53 43.55
N TYR A 4 -26.75 26.83 43.72
CA TYR A 4 -26.82 25.54 44.40
C TYR A 4 -26.89 24.36 43.42
N SER A 5 -26.61 23.15 43.91
CA SER A 5 -26.68 21.92 43.09
C SER A 5 -28.05 21.73 42.41
N GLY A 6 -29.14 22.13 43.08
CA GLY A 6 -30.50 22.05 42.54
C GLY A 6 -30.81 23.04 41.41
N ASP A 7 -29.98 24.07 41.23
CA ASP A 7 -30.15 25.08 40.18
C ASP A 7 -29.54 24.64 38.84
N ILE A 8 -28.77 23.54 38.84
CA ILE A 8 -28.18 22.96 37.64
C ILE A 8 -29.16 21.95 37.05
N LYS A 9 -29.68 22.23 35.86
CA LYS A 9 -30.74 21.45 35.21
C LYS A 9 -30.33 21.00 33.82
N LEU A 10 -30.85 19.83 33.41
CA LEU A 10 -30.86 19.40 32.02
C LEU A 10 -32.23 19.72 31.43
N LEU A 11 -32.29 20.60 30.43
CA LEU A 11 -33.52 21.05 29.80
C LEU A 11 -33.69 20.41 28.41
N GLY A 12 -34.93 20.09 28.06
CA GLY A 12 -35.29 19.55 26.76
C GLY A 12 -35.29 20.61 25.65
N SER A 13 -34.96 20.17 24.43
CA SER A 13 -35.18 20.97 23.22
C SER A 13 -36.66 21.01 22.82
N GLN A 14 -37.01 21.93 21.92
CA GLN A 14 -38.37 22.14 21.41
C GLN A 14 -39.00 20.84 20.89
N ARG A 15 -38.21 20.01 20.20
CA ARG A 15 -38.63 18.70 19.71
C ARG A 15 -37.62 17.63 20.11
N LEU A 16 -37.93 16.88 21.17
CA LEU A 16 -37.15 15.69 21.57
C LEU A 16 -37.51 14.47 20.71
N THR A 17 -37.44 14.61 19.39
CA THR A 17 -37.78 13.59 18.39
C THR A 17 -36.56 13.25 17.54
N ASP A 18 -36.57 12.08 16.90
CA ASP A 18 -35.47 11.61 16.04
C ASP A 18 -35.73 11.92 14.55
N THR A 19 -36.67 12.82 14.29
CA THR A 19 -37.04 13.29 12.96
C THR A 19 -36.03 14.34 12.47
N PRO A 20 -35.92 14.60 11.15
CA PRO A 20 -34.99 15.61 10.62
C PRO A 20 -35.15 17.00 11.25
N ASP A 21 -36.37 17.36 11.66
CA ASP A 21 -36.74 18.62 12.32
C ASP A 21 -36.64 18.57 13.87
N GLY A 22 -36.16 17.45 14.43
CA GLY A 22 -35.89 17.28 15.86
C GLY A 22 -34.80 18.23 16.36
N GLY A 23 -34.80 18.55 17.65
CA GLY A 23 -33.92 19.57 18.23
C GLY A 23 -34.58 20.95 18.33
N GLY A 24 -33.86 22.00 17.95
CA GLY A 24 -34.31 23.38 18.04
C GLY A 24 -34.01 24.03 19.41
N ARG A 25 -34.85 24.99 19.79
CA ARG A 25 -34.63 25.88 20.94
C ARG A 25 -34.76 25.19 22.28
N VAL A 26 -34.14 25.76 23.30
CA VAL A 26 -34.34 25.36 24.70
C VAL A 26 -35.78 25.61 25.15
N THR A 27 -36.32 24.70 25.95
CA THR A 27 -37.64 24.82 26.59
C THR A 27 -37.50 24.83 28.12
N GLY A 28 -38.57 25.22 28.83
CA GLY A 28 -38.63 25.11 30.30
C GLY A 28 -38.85 23.69 30.82
N ARG A 29 -38.90 22.68 29.93
CA ARG A 29 -39.13 21.28 30.32
C ARG A 29 -37.84 20.67 30.85
N GLU A 30 -37.80 20.41 32.15
CA GLU A 30 -36.73 19.67 32.80
C GLU A 30 -36.75 18.18 32.38
N ILE A 31 -35.57 17.63 32.09
CA ILE A 31 -35.34 16.18 31.97
C ILE A 31 -34.94 15.71 33.36
N VAL A 32 -35.91 15.16 34.09
CA VAL A 32 -35.74 14.74 35.48
C VAL A 32 -34.91 13.46 35.54
N SER A 33 -33.90 13.45 36.43
CA SER A 33 -33.04 12.28 36.64
C SER A 33 -33.83 11.11 37.25
N GLY A 34 -33.58 9.89 36.77
CA GLY A 34 -34.22 8.67 37.25
C GLY A 34 -35.63 8.40 36.70
N GLU A 35 -36.23 9.33 35.96
CA GLU A 35 -37.48 9.09 35.25
C GLU A 35 -37.23 8.28 33.96
N HIS A 36 -38.05 7.23 33.76
CA HIS A 36 -37.96 6.39 32.58
C HIS A 36 -38.37 7.16 31.33
N ASN A 37 -37.63 6.94 30.24
CA ASN A 37 -37.92 7.46 28.91
C ASN A 37 -37.97 8.98 28.77
N SER A 38 -37.33 9.71 29.71
CA SER A 38 -37.31 11.17 29.71
C SER A 38 -36.47 11.79 28.60
N LEU A 39 -35.42 11.10 28.12
CA LEU A 39 -34.59 11.56 26.99
C LEU A 39 -34.78 10.71 25.73
N PHE A 40 -34.72 9.38 25.87
CA PHE A 40 -34.91 8.44 24.78
C PHE A 40 -36.06 7.49 25.08
N PRO A 41 -36.84 7.06 24.07
CA PRO A 41 -37.82 6.00 24.26
C PRO A 41 -37.16 4.62 24.44
N ASP A 42 -37.98 3.63 24.81
CA ASP A 42 -37.61 2.22 24.86
C ASP A 42 -37.02 1.74 23.52
N VAL A 43 -36.13 0.74 23.59
CA VAL A 43 -35.52 0.12 22.42
C VAL A 43 -36.43 -1.00 21.92
N SER A 44 -36.87 -0.94 20.67
CA SER A 44 -37.73 -1.97 20.08
C SER A 44 -36.94 -3.17 19.55
N ASP A 45 -37.62 -4.31 19.35
CA ASP A 45 -37.03 -5.49 18.70
C ASP A 45 -36.55 -5.18 17.27
N LEU A 46 -37.22 -4.23 16.60
CA LEU A 46 -36.84 -3.79 15.26
C LEU A 46 -35.52 -2.99 15.27
N ASP A 47 -35.35 -2.12 16.27
CA ASP A 47 -34.11 -1.35 16.47
C ASP A 47 -32.93 -2.30 16.74
N ARG A 48 -33.17 -3.41 17.44
CA ARG A 48 -32.17 -4.44 17.69
C ARG A 48 -31.93 -5.37 16.49
N ALA A 49 -32.90 -5.54 15.60
CA ALA A 49 -32.72 -6.34 14.38
C ALA A 49 -31.90 -5.63 13.31
N TYR A 50 -32.14 -4.33 13.10
CA TYR A 50 -31.42 -3.54 12.10
C TYR A 50 -30.18 -2.84 12.64
N GLY A 51 -30.20 -2.45 13.92
CA GLY A 51 -29.29 -1.46 14.49
C GLY A 51 -29.72 -0.05 14.10
N VAL A 52 -29.68 0.90 15.03
CA VAL A 52 -30.15 2.29 14.80
C VAL A 52 -29.28 3.31 15.55
N VAL A 53 -29.29 4.55 15.08
CA VAL A 53 -28.65 5.69 15.76
C VAL A 53 -29.70 6.76 16.06
N ASN A 54 -29.87 7.11 17.33
CA ASN A 54 -30.78 8.16 17.77
C ASN A 54 -30.01 9.39 18.24
N LEU A 55 -30.48 10.57 17.85
CA LEU A 55 -29.92 11.85 18.26
C LEU A 55 -30.94 12.64 19.07
N ARG A 56 -30.53 13.18 20.22
CA ARG A 56 -31.36 14.02 21.08
C ARG A 56 -30.61 15.27 21.51
N LYS A 57 -31.20 16.44 21.21
CA LYS A 57 -30.68 17.73 21.68
C LYS A 57 -31.21 18.03 23.08
N ALA A 58 -30.31 18.36 23.98
CA ALA A 58 -30.61 18.83 25.34
C ALA A 58 -29.76 20.07 25.65
N PHE A 59 -30.11 20.76 26.75
CA PHE A 59 -29.42 21.96 27.18
C PHE A 59 -29.00 21.84 28.64
N LEU A 60 -27.73 22.10 28.90
CA LEU A 60 -27.22 22.22 30.27
C LEU A 60 -27.44 23.65 30.72
N ALA A 61 -28.31 23.87 31.71
CA ALA A 61 -28.73 25.21 32.11
C ALA A 61 -28.51 25.48 33.59
N VAL A 62 -28.12 26.72 33.90
CA VAL A 62 -28.08 27.27 35.26
C VAL A 62 -29.37 28.07 35.47
N GLN A 63 -30.14 27.75 36.51
CA GLN A 63 -31.48 28.28 36.73
C GLN A 63 -31.57 29.14 38.00
N THR A 64 -30.76 30.19 38.10
CA THR A 64 -30.84 31.20 39.18
C THR A 64 -31.57 32.47 38.75
N ASP A 65 -32.14 33.20 39.71
CA ASP A 65 -32.85 34.47 39.48
C ASP A 65 -31.89 35.69 39.43
N ASP A 66 -30.59 35.43 39.21
CA ASP A 66 -29.52 36.42 39.10
C ASP A 66 -28.59 36.10 37.91
N THR A 67 -27.43 36.76 37.84
CA THR A 67 -26.40 36.56 36.80
C THR A 67 -25.11 35.97 37.38
N ASP A 68 -25.20 35.25 38.50
CA ASP A 68 -24.01 34.64 39.10
C ASP A 68 -23.38 33.65 38.11
N THR A 69 -22.05 33.65 38.02
CA THR A 69 -21.33 32.87 37.01
C THR A 69 -21.03 31.45 37.49
N TYR A 70 -21.35 30.46 36.65
CA TYR A 70 -20.90 29.09 36.83
C TYR A 70 -19.58 28.89 36.07
N TYR A 71 -18.48 28.78 36.81
CA TYR A 71 -17.13 28.82 36.25
C TYR A 71 -16.66 27.45 35.76
N GLY A 72 -15.97 27.44 34.61
CA GLY A 72 -15.29 26.24 34.09
C GLY A 72 -16.23 25.05 33.85
N ALA A 73 -17.44 25.32 33.36
CA ALA A 73 -18.45 24.31 33.10
C ALA A 73 -17.92 23.27 32.10
N ASN A 74 -18.16 22.00 32.40
CA ASN A 74 -17.85 20.87 31.53
C ASN A 74 -18.81 19.70 31.79
N THR A 75 -19.00 18.86 30.79
CA THR A 75 -19.86 17.68 30.92
C THR A 75 -19.16 16.40 30.47
N THR A 76 -19.52 15.29 31.10
CA THR A 76 -19.00 13.97 30.77
C THR A 76 -20.09 12.92 30.91
N VAL A 77 -19.97 11.82 30.16
CA VAL A 77 -20.70 10.60 30.45
C VAL A 77 -20.06 9.99 31.69
N LEU A 78 -20.78 9.85 32.80
CA LEU A 78 -20.26 9.25 34.01
C LEU A 78 -20.41 7.73 33.95
N LEU A 79 -21.60 7.26 33.62
CA LEU A 79 -21.92 5.85 33.54
C LEU A 79 -22.41 5.54 32.11
N PRO A 80 -21.73 4.65 31.36
CA PRO A 80 -22.25 4.19 30.09
C PRO A 80 -23.47 3.27 30.29
N PRO A 81 -24.28 3.03 29.25
CA PRO A 81 -25.34 2.02 29.26
C PRO A 81 -24.86 0.66 29.79
N SER A 82 -25.73 -0.06 30.51
CA SER A 82 -25.43 -1.40 31.04
C SER A 82 -25.49 -2.48 29.97
N ASP A 83 -26.29 -2.30 28.91
CA ASP A 83 -26.29 -3.20 27.76
C ASP A 83 -25.04 -2.94 26.90
N PRO A 84 -24.15 -3.95 26.72
CA PRO A 84 -22.93 -3.79 25.92
C PRO A 84 -23.19 -3.51 24.44
N SER A 85 -24.42 -3.72 23.96
CA SER A 85 -24.85 -3.44 22.58
C SER A 85 -25.29 -2.00 22.37
N VAL A 86 -25.41 -1.21 23.46
CA VAL A 86 -25.85 0.18 23.41
C VAL A 86 -24.69 1.10 23.73
N GLY A 87 -24.30 1.93 22.75
CA GLY A 87 -23.31 2.98 22.90
C GLY A 87 -23.94 4.33 23.21
N LEU A 88 -23.24 5.16 23.99
CA LEU A 88 -23.61 6.56 24.25
C LEU A 88 -22.42 7.47 23.96
N CYS A 89 -22.66 8.54 23.22
CA CYS A 89 -21.67 9.56 22.90
C CYS A 89 -22.31 10.95 22.94
N LEU A 90 -21.51 11.96 23.28
CA LEU A 90 -21.91 13.38 23.27
C LEU A 90 -21.20 14.12 22.16
N MET A 91 -21.90 15.09 21.58
CA MET A 91 -21.40 16.07 20.62
C MET A 91 -21.99 17.44 20.95
N SER A 92 -21.37 18.54 20.51
CA SER A 92 -22.01 19.84 20.46
C SER A 92 -21.65 20.56 19.16
N THR A 93 -22.64 21.21 18.56
CA THR A 93 -22.47 22.13 17.42
C THR A 93 -22.27 23.58 17.89
N GLY A 94 -22.49 23.86 19.19
CA GLY A 94 -22.52 25.20 19.76
C GLY A 94 -23.77 26.02 19.43
N ASP A 95 -24.64 25.52 18.54
CA ASP A 95 -25.82 26.27 18.09
C ASP A 95 -27.05 25.97 18.96
N HIS A 96 -27.71 27.03 19.42
CA HIS A 96 -28.91 26.94 20.24
C HIS A 96 -30.18 26.62 19.43
N HIS A 97 -30.15 26.80 18.11
CA HIS A 97 -31.30 26.68 17.23
C HIS A 97 -31.23 25.49 16.28
N ASP A 98 -30.08 24.82 16.19
CA ASP A 98 -29.89 23.71 15.24
C ASP A 98 -30.85 22.53 15.44
N THR A 99 -31.11 21.88 14.32
CA THR A 99 -31.95 20.71 14.16
C THR A 99 -31.11 19.45 13.94
N ARG A 100 -31.75 18.29 13.99
CA ARG A 100 -31.10 16.99 13.80
C ARG A 100 -30.48 16.89 12.41
N ALA A 101 -31.11 17.45 11.38
CA ALA A 101 -30.56 17.48 10.03
C ALA A 101 -29.20 18.21 9.99
N GLU A 102 -29.12 19.38 10.62
CA GLU A 102 -27.88 20.18 10.68
C GLU A 102 -26.82 19.49 11.54
N ALA A 103 -27.21 18.87 12.67
CA ALA A 103 -26.29 18.10 13.51
C ALA A 103 -25.76 16.84 12.81
N ARG A 104 -26.61 16.15 12.04
CA ARG A 104 -26.20 15.04 11.17
C ARG A 104 -25.18 15.50 10.14
N ASP A 105 -25.41 16.63 9.49
CA ASP A 105 -24.49 17.15 8.47
C ASP A 105 -23.10 17.43 9.07
N VAL A 106 -23.01 17.83 10.36
CA VAL A 106 -21.74 17.97 11.08
C VAL A 106 -21.08 16.61 11.35
N LEU A 107 -21.86 15.59 11.76
CA LEU A 107 -21.35 14.23 12.00
C LEU A 107 -20.79 13.59 10.73
N GLU A 108 -21.49 13.75 9.61
CA GLU A 108 -21.12 13.13 8.34
C GLU A 108 -19.96 13.85 7.63
N ARG A 109 -19.50 15.01 8.11
CA ARG A 109 -18.33 15.72 7.55
C ARG A 109 -17.00 15.02 7.82
N TYR A 110 -16.99 13.80 8.35
CA TYR A 110 -15.78 13.03 8.63
C TYR A 110 -14.92 12.78 7.39
N LEU A 111 -15.53 12.52 6.21
CA LEU A 111 -14.83 12.49 4.93
C LEU A 111 -15.12 13.76 4.13
N ALA A 112 -14.07 14.48 3.74
CA ALA A 112 -14.13 15.63 2.84
C ALA A 112 -13.58 15.28 1.44
N ARG A 113 -13.92 16.11 0.46
CA ARG A 113 -13.43 15.98 -0.92
C ARG A 113 -11.91 16.14 -0.96
N GLY A 114 -11.23 15.12 -1.46
CA GLY A 114 -9.80 15.10 -1.71
C GLY A 114 -9.43 15.50 -3.15
N PRO A 115 -8.18 15.24 -3.56
CA PRO A 115 -7.72 15.49 -4.93
C PRO A 115 -8.50 14.65 -5.96
N LYS A 116 -8.44 15.07 -7.22
CA LYS A 116 -9.08 14.35 -8.33
C LYS A 116 -8.41 13.00 -8.53
N TRP A 117 -9.22 11.95 -8.60
CA TRP A 117 -8.76 10.62 -8.99
C TRP A 117 -8.29 10.66 -10.45
N ARG A 118 -7.23 9.91 -10.76
CA ARG A 118 -6.64 9.85 -12.11
C ARG A 118 -7.40 8.87 -13.02
N GLY A 119 -8.70 9.07 -13.14
CA GLY A 119 -9.61 8.29 -13.98
C GLY A 119 -10.91 9.02 -14.24
N PHE A 120 -11.61 8.62 -15.30
CA PHE A 120 -12.85 9.25 -15.74
C PHE A 120 -13.98 8.23 -15.79
N LEU A 121 -15.16 8.60 -15.27
CA LEU A 121 -16.34 7.75 -15.29
C LEU A 121 -16.65 7.33 -16.73
N TYR A 122 -16.90 6.04 -16.96
CA TYR A 122 -17.09 5.47 -18.30
C TYR A 122 -18.57 5.33 -18.58
N ASP A 123 -19.08 6.15 -19.49
CA ASP A 123 -20.51 6.22 -19.82
C ASP A 123 -21.41 6.59 -18.63
N THR A 124 -22.69 6.82 -18.88
CA THR A 124 -23.66 7.28 -17.88
C THR A 124 -23.98 6.18 -16.88
N GLN A 125 -23.75 6.46 -15.59
CA GLN A 125 -24.16 5.59 -14.48
C GLN A 125 -25.49 6.10 -13.92
N LEU A 126 -26.50 5.24 -13.94
CA LEU A 126 -27.87 5.62 -13.60
C LEU A 126 -28.13 5.54 -12.09
N GLU A 127 -29.04 6.40 -11.62
CA GLU A 127 -29.63 6.27 -10.28
C GLU A 127 -30.13 4.83 -10.03
N GLY A 128 -29.85 4.30 -8.84
CA GLY A 128 -30.17 2.93 -8.44
C GLY A 128 -29.10 1.89 -8.76
N GLN A 129 -28.10 2.20 -9.60
CA GLN A 129 -27.02 1.26 -9.91
C GLN A 129 -26.09 1.02 -8.71
N ARG A 130 -25.67 -0.23 -8.51
CA ARG A 130 -24.74 -0.67 -7.45
C ARG A 130 -23.33 -0.95 -7.98
N ALA A 131 -23.01 -0.48 -9.17
CA ALA A 131 -21.67 -0.58 -9.72
C ALA A 131 -21.39 0.66 -10.56
N ILE A 132 -20.16 1.14 -10.49
CA ILE A 132 -19.65 2.19 -11.36
C ILE A 132 -18.53 1.64 -12.22
N ARG A 133 -18.43 2.17 -13.44
CA ARG A 133 -17.33 1.89 -14.36
C ARG A 133 -16.59 3.17 -14.64
N PHE A 134 -15.27 3.12 -14.61
CA PHE A 134 -14.42 4.23 -15.02
C PHE A 134 -13.20 3.69 -15.76
N PHE A 135 -12.60 4.53 -16.61
CA PHE A 135 -11.36 4.19 -17.30
C PHE A 135 -10.18 4.98 -16.73
N GLN A 136 -9.03 4.31 -16.60
CA GLN A 136 -7.78 4.92 -16.16
C GLN A 136 -6.58 4.36 -16.93
N ARG A 137 -5.42 5.00 -16.79
CA ARG A 137 -4.18 4.48 -17.36
C ARG A 137 -3.72 3.22 -16.60
N VAL A 138 -2.94 2.38 -17.29
CA VAL A 138 -2.52 1.08 -16.76
C VAL A 138 -1.55 1.23 -15.58
N GLU A 139 -0.78 2.32 -15.54
CA GLU A 139 0.16 2.64 -14.47
C GLU A 139 -0.47 3.29 -13.23
N VAL A 140 -1.74 3.67 -13.27
CA VAL A 140 -2.45 4.30 -12.14
C VAL A 140 -2.91 3.21 -11.19
N ARG A 141 -2.70 3.43 -9.88
CA ARG A 141 -3.19 2.54 -8.81
C ARG A 141 -4.70 2.30 -8.97
N LEU A 142 -5.14 1.07 -8.73
CA LEU A 142 -6.57 0.75 -8.63
C LEU A 142 -7.10 1.19 -7.25
N PRO A 143 -8.39 1.54 -7.11
CA PRO A 143 -8.97 1.74 -5.80
C PRO A 143 -8.86 0.46 -4.96
N GLU A 144 -8.69 0.62 -3.65
CA GLU A 144 -8.67 -0.52 -2.74
C GLU A 144 -10.10 -0.91 -2.32
N VAL A 145 -10.30 -2.19 -1.98
CA VAL A 145 -11.56 -2.64 -1.39
C VAL A 145 -11.75 -1.95 -0.03
N GLY A 146 -12.91 -1.33 0.17
CA GLY A 146 -13.21 -0.50 1.33
C GLY A 146 -12.86 0.99 1.16
N GLU A 147 -12.14 1.38 0.10
CA GLU A 147 -11.84 2.77 -0.21
C GLU A 147 -13.14 3.54 -0.54
N THR A 148 -13.22 4.80 -0.10
CA THR A 148 -14.36 5.67 -0.37
C THR A 148 -13.94 6.70 -1.41
N LEU A 149 -14.70 6.79 -2.50
CA LEU A 149 -14.53 7.81 -3.54
C LEU A 149 -15.69 8.79 -3.51
N VAL A 150 -15.48 9.99 -4.05
CA VAL A 150 -16.55 10.99 -4.23
C VAL A 150 -16.79 11.21 -5.71
N LEU A 151 -18.05 11.10 -6.11
CA LEU A 151 -18.55 11.50 -7.42
C LEU A 151 -19.14 12.89 -7.30
N VAL A 152 -18.65 13.85 -8.07
CA VAL A 152 -19.18 15.22 -8.11
C VAL A 152 -19.71 15.50 -9.51
N GLY A 153 -21.03 15.64 -9.64
CA GLY A 153 -21.70 16.06 -10.87
C GLY A 153 -21.74 17.57 -10.98
N ASP A 154 -21.51 18.09 -12.19
CA ASP A 154 -21.56 19.54 -12.48
C ASP A 154 -20.67 20.41 -11.57
N GLU A 155 -19.49 19.88 -11.22
CA GLU A 155 -18.51 20.55 -10.37
C GLU A 155 -18.22 21.99 -10.84
N GLY A 156 -18.43 22.96 -9.95
CA GLY A 156 -18.21 24.38 -10.21
C GLY A 156 -19.32 25.09 -11.02
N LYS A 157 -20.48 24.47 -11.22
CA LYS A 157 -21.66 25.06 -11.88
C LYS A 157 -22.85 25.19 -10.91
N ALA A 158 -23.87 25.95 -11.31
CA ALA A 158 -25.14 25.98 -10.60
C ALA A 158 -25.84 24.61 -10.73
N GLY A 159 -26.18 23.98 -9.60
CA GLY A 159 -26.75 22.63 -9.57
C GLY A 159 -25.75 21.51 -9.28
N GLU A 160 -24.55 21.83 -8.79
CA GLU A 160 -23.58 20.83 -8.30
C GLU A 160 -24.20 19.88 -7.26
N PHE A 161 -24.03 18.59 -7.46
CA PHE A 161 -24.41 17.55 -6.51
C PHE A 161 -23.28 16.53 -6.36
N GLU A 162 -23.21 15.88 -5.20
CA GLU A 162 -22.18 14.91 -4.92
C GLU A 162 -22.72 13.66 -4.23
N GLN A 163 -21.99 12.56 -4.39
CA GLN A 163 -22.24 11.33 -3.66
C GLN A 163 -20.92 10.66 -3.29
N TYR A 164 -20.81 10.28 -2.02
CA TYR A 164 -19.74 9.43 -1.53
C TYR A 164 -20.13 7.97 -1.80
N VAL A 165 -19.19 7.19 -2.33
CA VAL A 165 -19.42 5.80 -2.70
C VAL A 165 -18.29 4.93 -2.12
N ARG A 166 -18.65 3.92 -1.34
CA ARG A 166 -17.70 2.93 -0.81
C ARG A 166 -17.61 1.73 -1.73
N ILE A 167 -16.39 1.31 -2.01
CA ILE A 167 -16.09 0.21 -2.92
C ILE A 167 -16.10 -1.11 -2.16
N LEU A 168 -16.89 -2.08 -2.63
CA LEU A 168 -16.95 -3.43 -2.07
C LEU A 168 -16.09 -4.44 -2.84
N ASP A 169 -15.97 -4.26 -4.15
CA ASP A 169 -15.18 -5.13 -5.01
C ASP A 169 -14.65 -4.32 -6.20
N VAL A 170 -13.49 -4.72 -6.72
CA VAL A 170 -12.81 -4.06 -7.84
C VAL A 170 -12.38 -5.10 -8.85
N THR A 171 -12.91 -4.99 -10.07
CA THR A 171 -12.48 -5.80 -11.21
C THR A 171 -11.90 -4.89 -12.28
N GLN A 172 -10.85 -5.34 -12.95
CA GLN A 172 -10.21 -4.58 -14.04
C GLN A 172 -10.18 -5.40 -15.33
N GLN A 173 -10.35 -4.71 -16.45
CA GLN A 173 -10.19 -5.28 -17.79
C GLN A 173 -9.40 -4.32 -18.68
N LEU A 174 -8.34 -4.82 -19.32
CA LEU A 174 -7.65 -4.10 -20.39
C LEU A 174 -8.55 -4.04 -21.62
N ALA A 175 -8.94 -2.84 -22.04
CA ALA A 175 -9.75 -2.61 -23.22
C ALA A 175 -8.99 -1.74 -24.23
N LYS A 176 -9.13 -2.10 -25.51
CA LYS A 176 -8.60 -1.34 -26.65
C LYS A 176 -9.69 -0.42 -27.19
N PHE A 177 -9.37 0.85 -27.37
CA PHE A 177 -10.27 1.86 -27.91
C PHE A 177 -9.74 2.39 -29.24
N LYS A 178 -10.66 2.65 -30.17
CA LYS A 178 -10.36 3.18 -31.50
C LYS A 178 -11.32 4.32 -31.81
N ILE A 179 -10.77 5.51 -31.99
CA ILE A 179 -11.51 6.70 -32.45
C ILE A 179 -11.13 6.97 -33.91
N GLN A 180 -12.08 7.50 -34.69
CA GLN A 180 -11.84 7.84 -36.09
C GLN A 180 -10.77 8.94 -36.20
N GLY A 181 -9.61 8.60 -36.79
CA GLY A 181 -8.50 9.54 -36.99
C GLY A 181 -7.36 9.46 -35.96
N GLU A 182 -7.46 8.59 -34.95
CA GLU A 182 -6.45 8.41 -33.90
C GLU A 182 -5.91 6.96 -33.85
N PRO A 183 -4.67 6.72 -33.39
CA PRO A 183 -4.14 5.38 -33.17
C PRO A 183 -4.96 4.60 -32.14
N GLU A 184 -5.00 3.27 -32.27
CA GLU A 184 -5.59 2.40 -31.25
C GLU A 184 -4.82 2.57 -29.92
N PHE A 185 -5.53 2.80 -28.82
CA PHE A 185 -4.93 2.99 -27.50
C PHE A 185 -5.60 2.09 -26.45
N THR A 186 -4.85 1.73 -25.42
CA THR A 186 -5.30 0.80 -24.37
C THR A 186 -5.50 1.54 -23.04
N ARG A 187 -6.57 1.20 -22.32
CA ARG A 187 -6.87 1.69 -20.97
C ARG A 187 -7.40 0.55 -20.09
N ASN A 188 -7.25 0.71 -18.78
CA ASN A 188 -7.93 -0.15 -17.81
C ASN A 188 -9.36 0.35 -17.65
N VAL A 189 -10.34 -0.49 -17.95
CA VAL A 189 -11.73 -0.30 -17.54
C VAL A 189 -11.88 -0.97 -16.18
N VAL A 190 -12.11 -0.16 -15.16
CA VAL A 190 -12.27 -0.60 -13.78
C VAL A 190 -13.75 -0.60 -13.46
N THR A 191 -14.27 -1.74 -12.99
CA THR A 191 -15.63 -1.87 -12.50
C THR A 191 -15.58 -2.04 -10.99
N CYS A 192 -16.15 -1.07 -10.28
CA CYS A 192 -16.25 -1.10 -8.83
C CYS A 192 -17.69 -1.41 -8.44
N THR A 193 -17.90 -2.41 -7.60
CA THR A 193 -19.20 -2.60 -6.95
C THR A 193 -19.31 -1.68 -5.74
N LEU A 194 -20.46 -1.08 -5.57
CA LEU A 194 -20.73 -0.07 -4.56
C LEU A 194 -21.55 -0.66 -3.43
N ALA A 195 -21.28 -0.16 -2.21
CA ALA A 195 -22.06 -0.54 -1.05
C ALA A 195 -23.50 -0.01 -1.09
N ASP A 196 -23.63 1.29 -1.40
CA ASP A 196 -24.91 1.96 -1.61
C ASP A 196 -25.18 2.17 -3.10
N PRO A 197 -26.45 2.09 -3.53
CA PRO A 197 -26.82 2.46 -4.89
C PRO A 197 -26.59 3.96 -5.14
N LEU A 198 -26.36 4.32 -6.40
CA LEU A 198 -26.30 5.73 -6.80
C LEU A 198 -27.64 6.43 -6.50
N ARG A 199 -27.61 7.56 -5.78
CA ARG A 199 -28.77 8.42 -5.49
C ARG A 199 -29.04 9.43 -6.61
N TYR A 200 -28.06 9.64 -7.48
CA TYR A 200 -28.15 10.54 -8.61
C TYR A 200 -27.62 9.85 -9.86
N THR A 201 -28.03 10.33 -11.03
CA THR A 201 -27.45 9.91 -12.30
C THR A 201 -26.16 10.69 -12.54
N PHE A 202 -25.05 9.98 -12.76
CA PHE A 202 -23.75 10.57 -13.07
C PHE A 202 -23.40 10.33 -14.53
N GLU A 203 -23.26 11.39 -15.30
CA GLU A 203 -22.84 11.29 -16.69
C GLU A 203 -21.34 11.03 -16.79
N GLY A 204 -20.96 9.97 -17.49
CA GLY A 204 -19.57 9.64 -17.77
C GLY A 204 -19.06 10.20 -19.10
N GLU A 205 -17.78 9.99 -19.34
CA GLU A 205 -17.04 10.44 -20.51
C GLU A 205 -16.76 9.30 -21.48
N GLN A 206 -16.43 9.68 -22.70
CA GLN A 206 -15.90 8.75 -23.70
C GLN A 206 -14.36 8.70 -23.61
N PRO A 207 -13.73 7.53 -23.72
CA PRO A 207 -12.27 7.38 -23.66
C PRO A 207 -11.60 8.19 -24.77
N THR A 208 -10.56 8.96 -24.45
CA THR A 208 -9.75 9.68 -25.45
C THR A 208 -8.26 9.38 -25.27
N PRO A 209 -7.42 9.53 -26.31
CA PRO A 209 -6.00 9.22 -26.23
C PRO A 209 -5.21 10.20 -25.35
N TYR A 210 -5.71 11.43 -25.20
CA TYR A 210 -4.97 12.56 -24.66
C TYR A 210 -5.16 12.82 -23.15
N ASP A 211 -6.04 12.06 -22.47
CA ASP A 211 -6.41 12.22 -21.05
C ASP A 211 -6.77 13.66 -20.65
N VAL A 212 -7.21 14.46 -21.61
CA VAL A 212 -7.71 15.82 -21.41
C VAL A 212 -9.17 15.81 -21.81
N VAL A 213 -10.04 15.97 -20.81
CA VAL A 213 -11.47 16.20 -21.01
C VAL A 213 -11.73 17.69 -20.77
N THR A 214 -12.10 18.42 -21.82
CA THR A 214 -12.29 19.89 -21.79
C THR A 214 -13.53 20.32 -21.02
N ASN A 215 -14.51 19.44 -20.82
CA ASN A 215 -15.73 19.68 -20.04
C ASN A 215 -16.12 18.43 -19.24
N VAL A 216 -15.39 18.15 -18.15
CA VAL A 216 -15.70 17.01 -17.28
C VAL A 216 -17.12 17.14 -16.74
N LYS A 217 -17.97 16.17 -17.04
CA LYS A 217 -19.37 16.11 -16.55
C LYS A 217 -19.44 15.66 -15.10
N THR A 218 -18.74 14.56 -14.79
CA THR A 218 -18.60 14.02 -13.43
C THR A 218 -17.12 13.93 -13.06
N ALA A 219 -16.73 14.58 -11.97
CA ALA A 219 -15.40 14.45 -11.40
C ALA A 219 -15.37 13.30 -10.40
N LEU A 220 -14.42 12.38 -10.57
CA LEU A 220 -14.09 11.35 -9.59
C LEU A 220 -12.98 11.88 -8.66
N ARG A 221 -13.17 11.81 -7.35
CA ARG A 221 -12.24 12.33 -6.34
C ARG A 221 -11.95 11.31 -5.25
N GLU A 222 -10.75 11.39 -4.69
CA GLU A 222 -10.42 10.72 -3.44
C GLU A 222 -11.12 11.39 -2.26
N THR A 223 -11.22 10.69 -1.13
CA THR A 223 -11.61 11.32 0.15
C THR A 223 -10.40 11.60 1.03
N VAL A 224 -10.45 12.72 1.75
CA VAL A 224 -9.54 13.04 2.86
C VAL A 224 -10.33 13.03 4.16
N VAL A 225 -9.72 12.56 5.25
CA VAL A 225 -10.34 12.60 6.58
C VAL A 225 -10.31 14.05 7.06
N ALA A 226 -11.50 14.62 7.24
CA ALA A 226 -11.72 15.92 7.86
C ALA A 226 -12.42 15.65 9.19
N ASP A 227 -11.66 15.57 10.27
CA ASP A 227 -12.20 15.26 11.59
C ASP A 227 -12.89 16.50 12.19
N ALA A 228 -14.10 16.79 11.71
CA ALA A 228 -14.83 18.02 11.99
C ALA A 228 -15.61 18.01 13.31
N ALA A 229 -15.96 16.83 13.84
CA ALA A 229 -16.77 16.67 15.04
C ALA A 229 -15.94 16.15 16.22
N ASN A 230 -16.19 16.72 17.40
CA ASN A 230 -15.57 16.28 18.65
C ASN A 230 -16.54 15.37 19.40
N TYR A 231 -16.12 14.14 19.62
CA TYR A 231 -16.88 13.10 20.29
C TYR A 231 -16.44 12.97 21.75
N PHE A 232 -17.41 12.79 22.65
CA PHE A 232 -17.13 12.58 24.07
C PHE A 232 -17.90 11.39 24.62
N ALA A 233 -17.20 10.42 25.20
CA ALA A 233 -17.76 9.19 25.72
C ALA A 233 -16.94 8.67 26.91
N THR A 234 -17.20 7.43 27.31
CA THR A 234 -16.60 6.79 28.49
C THR A 234 -16.28 5.33 28.24
N THR A 235 -15.19 4.85 28.85
CA THR A 235 -14.76 3.46 28.79
C THR A 235 -14.22 3.01 30.15
N LYS A 236 -14.02 1.70 30.32
CA LYS A 236 -13.38 1.14 31.53
C LYS A 236 -11.86 1.31 31.49
N LEU A 237 -11.27 1.42 32.68
CA LEU A 237 -9.83 1.27 32.86
C LEU A 237 -9.44 -0.20 32.60
N ALA A 238 -8.34 -0.43 31.90
CA ALA A 238 -7.89 -1.77 31.50
C ALA A 238 -7.06 -2.46 32.59
N GLU A 239 -6.29 -1.69 33.36
CA GLU A 239 -5.39 -2.18 34.41
C GLU A 239 -5.37 -1.22 35.60
N ALA A 240 -5.12 -1.74 36.80
CA ALA A 240 -5.07 -0.92 38.01
C ALA A 240 -3.88 0.06 37.96
N VAL A 241 -4.07 1.25 38.51
CA VAL A 241 -3.07 2.32 38.47
C VAL A 241 -2.78 2.86 39.87
N ASN A 242 -1.50 3.01 40.17
CA ASN A 242 -1.03 3.51 41.46
C ASN A 242 -1.09 5.04 41.56
N LEU A 243 -1.12 5.53 42.80
CA LEU A 243 -0.94 6.94 43.12
C LEU A 243 0.31 7.52 42.44
N GLY A 244 0.19 8.71 41.85
CA GLY A 244 1.32 9.42 41.25
C GLY A 244 1.65 9.00 39.81
N ALA A 245 0.96 8.01 39.25
CA ALA A 245 1.18 7.60 37.86
C ALA A 245 0.81 8.72 36.87
N MET A 246 1.60 8.87 35.81
CA MET A 246 1.32 9.78 34.69
C MET A 246 0.87 9.05 33.42
N GLN A 247 0.68 7.74 33.51
CA GLN A 247 0.19 6.91 32.42
C GLN A 247 -0.93 6.02 32.91
N VAL A 248 -1.98 5.91 32.10
CA VAL A 248 -3.13 5.03 32.35
C VAL A 248 -3.48 4.29 31.08
N ARG A 249 -4.09 3.12 31.21
CA ARG A 249 -4.56 2.35 30.05
C ARG A 249 -6.07 2.25 30.07
N ALA A 250 -6.72 2.95 29.15
CA ALA A 250 -8.14 2.80 28.86
C ALA A 250 -8.38 1.51 28.04
N LYS A 251 -9.54 0.88 28.19
CA LYS A 251 -9.88 -0.33 27.43
C LYS A 251 -9.96 -0.08 25.92
N THR A 252 -10.38 1.12 25.52
CA THR A 252 -10.45 1.57 24.13
C THR A 252 -10.53 3.10 24.10
N ILE A 253 -9.94 3.75 23.10
CA ILE A 253 -10.12 5.19 22.85
C ILE A 253 -11.25 5.49 21.85
N PHE A 254 -11.86 4.44 21.30
CA PHE A 254 -12.91 4.51 20.30
C PHE A 254 -14.27 4.19 20.91
N THR A 255 -15.29 4.90 20.44
CA THR A 255 -16.71 4.60 20.70
C THR A 255 -17.41 4.29 19.38
N GLN A 256 -18.47 3.49 19.44
CA GLN A 256 -19.25 3.11 18.26
C GLN A 256 -20.27 4.21 17.92
N LEU A 257 -20.16 4.81 16.74
CA LEU A 257 -21.07 5.87 16.28
C LEU A 257 -22.20 5.32 15.39
N VAL A 258 -21.91 4.33 14.55
CA VAL A 258 -22.91 3.64 13.70
C VAL A 258 -22.78 2.13 13.81
N PRO A 259 -23.87 1.36 13.70
CA PRO A 259 -23.77 -0.09 13.60
C PRO A 259 -23.07 -0.49 12.29
N ALA A 260 -22.23 -1.52 12.35
CA ALA A 260 -21.53 -2.04 11.17
C ALA A 260 -21.64 -3.56 11.12
N ALA A 261 -22.11 -4.10 9.99
CA ALA A 261 -22.16 -5.53 9.75
C ALA A 261 -20.85 -5.99 9.11
N ARG A 262 -20.29 -7.11 9.58
CA ARG A 262 -19.06 -7.68 9.01
C ARG A 262 -19.40 -8.61 7.85
N SER A 263 -18.69 -8.47 6.75
CA SER A 263 -18.63 -9.40 5.64
C SER A 263 -17.18 -9.83 5.45
N GLU A 264 -16.99 -11.02 4.91
CA GLU A 264 -15.67 -11.61 4.71
C GLU A 264 -15.42 -11.74 3.21
N THR A 265 -14.33 -11.13 2.75
CA THR A 265 -13.89 -11.22 1.35
C THR A 265 -12.61 -12.05 1.32
N PRO A 266 -12.61 -13.24 0.70
CA PRO A 266 -11.42 -14.05 0.57
C PRO A 266 -10.50 -13.47 -0.50
N ALA A 267 -9.21 -13.33 -0.17
CA ALA A 267 -8.14 -13.06 -1.11
C ALA A 267 -7.28 -14.33 -1.25
N VAL A 268 -7.16 -14.85 -2.48
CA VAL A 268 -6.56 -16.15 -2.76
C VAL A 268 -5.43 -16.02 -3.78
N ASP A 269 -4.35 -16.75 -3.54
CA ASP A 269 -3.17 -16.93 -4.40
C ASP A 269 -2.47 -15.63 -4.79
N LEU A 270 -2.33 -14.73 -3.82
CA LEU A 270 -1.64 -13.46 -4.02
C LEU A 270 -0.14 -13.59 -3.83
N THR A 271 0.63 -12.84 -4.62
CA THR A 271 2.08 -12.72 -4.49
C THR A 271 2.43 -11.87 -3.26
N ALA A 272 3.29 -12.41 -2.39
CA ALA A 272 3.70 -11.71 -1.17
C ALA A 272 4.48 -10.42 -1.46
N ALA A 273 5.31 -10.38 -2.50
CA ALA A 273 5.94 -9.14 -2.95
C ALA A 273 5.45 -8.82 -4.36
N GLY A 274 4.96 -7.58 -4.55
CA GLY A 274 4.44 -7.12 -5.83
C GLY A 274 5.49 -7.25 -6.93
N GLU A 275 5.03 -7.39 -8.17
CA GLU A 275 5.93 -7.38 -9.33
C GLU A 275 6.42 -5.96 -9.60
N LEU A 276 7.73 -5.77 -9.57
CA LEU A 276 8.39 -4.53 -9.97
C LEU A 276 9.26 -4.80 -11.18
N ALA A 277 9.11 -3.94 -12.18
CA ALA A 277 9.89 -4.02 -13.40
C ALA A 277 11.11 -3.10 -13.31
N SER A 278 12.30 -3.69 -13.24
CA SER A 278 13.59 -2.97 -13.22
C SER A 278 14.05 -2.68 -14.63
N LEU A 279 14.84 -1.62 -14.84
CA LEU A 279 15.61 -1.45 -16.08
C LEU A 279 17.03 -1.98 -15.84
N VAL A 280 17.39 -2.98 -16.63
CA VAL A 280 18.65 -3.71 -16.55
C VAL A 280 19.54 -3.31 -17.71
N ASP A 281 20.81 -3.05 -17.42
CA ASP A 281 21.81 -2.73 -18.44
C ASP A 281 22.05 -3.91 -19.37
N SER A 282 21.95 -3.67 -20.68
CA SER A 282 22.19 -4.68 -21.70
C SER A 282 23.18 -4.23 -22.77
N GLY A 283 23.70 -3.01 -22.75
CA GLY A 283 24.44 -2.40 -23.88
C GLY A 283 25.96 -2.51 -23.83
N LYS A 284 26.63 -2.55 -25.00
CA LYS A 284 28.11 -2.52 -25.15
C LYS A 284 28.71 -1.10 -25.11
N GLY A 285 27.88 -0.09 -24.92
CA GLY A 285 28.19 1.31 -25.20
C GLY A 285 26.96 2.07 -25.67
N LEU A 286 27.16 3.36 -26.01
CA LEU A 286 26.12 4.16 -26.65
C LEU A 286 25.85 3.63 -28.07
N VAL A 287 24.62 3.21 -28.32
CA VAL A 287 24.13 2.90 -29.67
C VAL A 287 23.69 4.21 -30.31
N THR A 288 24.25 4.49 -31.49
CA THR A 288 23.92 5.71 -32.26
C THR A 288 23.32 5.34 -33.61
N PHE A 289 22.21 5.98 -33.98
CA PHE A 289 21.66 5.91 -35.33
C PHE A 289 21.18 7.29 -35.79
N ASN A 290 21.13 7.47 -37.11
CA ASN A 290 20.63 8.70 -37.72
C ASN A 290 19.20 8.48 -38.24
N THR A 291 18.34 9.48 -38.08
CA THR A 291 16.97 9.46 -38.60
C THR A 291 16.54 10.82 -39.12
N VAL A 292 15.62 10.82 -40.09
CA VAL A 292 14.97 12.04 -40.63
C VAL A 292 13.51 12.14 -40.21
N VAL A 293 13.05 11.27 -39.30
CA VAL A 293 11.67 11.27 -38.77
C VAL A 293 11.37 12.61 -38.08
N SER A 294 10.20 13.19 -38.36
CA SER A 294 9.84 14.50 -37.81
C SER A 294 9.64 14.45 -36.29
N ILE A 295 10.40 15.25 -35.55
CA ILE A 295 10.14 15.55 -34.14
C ILE A 295 9.29 16.83 -34.11
N ALA A 296 8.07 16.71 -33.64
CA ALA A 296 7.06 17.76 -33.57
C ALA A 296 6.00 17.41 -32.50
N PRO A 297 5.14 18.35 -32.09
CA PRO A 297 4.06 18.07 -31.15
C PRO A 297 3.21 16.85 -31.56
N SER A 298 2.88 16.00 -30.58
CA SER A 298 2.07 14.80 -30.75
C SER A 298 2.62 13.76 -31.74
N ARG A 299 3.94 13.79 -32.00
CA ARG A 299 4.64 12.73 -32.74
C ARG A 299 5.47 11.89 -31.78
N GLY A 300 5.59 10.61 -32.08
CA GLY A 300 6.44 9.68 -31.33
C GLY A 300 7.75 9.36 -32.06
N LEU A 301 8.76 8.92 -31.31
CA LEU A 301 9.98 8.35 -31.86
C LEU A 301 10.27 7.03 -31.13
N PHE A 302 10.62 5.99 -31.88
CA PHE A 302 10.92 4.65 -31.36
C PHE A 302 12.41 4.34 -31.51
N LEU A 303 13.02 3.81 -30.45
CA LEU A 303 14.46 3.46 -30.41
C LEU A 303 14.72 1.98 -30.75
N GLY A 304 13.66 1.19 -30.76
CA GLY A 304 13.66 -0.24 -31.11
C GLY A 304 13.98 -1.19 -29.95
N THR A 305 14.52 -0.68 -28.85
CA THR A 305 14.81 -1.42 -27.59
C THR A 305 14.69 -0.44 -26.41
N GLY A 306 14.67 -0.96 -25.19
CA GLY A 306 14.64 -0.13 -23.98
C GLY A 306 15.92 0.68 -23.79
N VAL A 307 15.84 1.68 -22.92
CA VAL A 307 16.90 2.68 -22.70
C VAL A 307 17.19 2.86 -21.23
N LYS A 308 18.48 2.93 -20.89
CA LYS A 308 18.94 3.28 -19.56
C LYS A 308 18.65 4.75 -19.25
N PRO A 309 17.96 5.10 -18.15
CA PRO A 309 17.70 6.49 -17.80
C PRO A 309 18.97 7.34 -17.70
N GLY A 310 18.89 8.58 -18.18
CA GLY A 310 19.96 9.57 -18.22
C GLY A 310 20.97 9.42 -19.36
N THR A 311 20.75 8.51 -20.31
CA THR A 311 21.72 8.20 -21.38
C THR A 311 21.27 8.63 -22.78
N LEU A 312 20.00 9.00 -22.97
CA LEU A 312 19.46 9.40 -24.26
C LEU A 312 19.87 10.83 -24.59
N THR A 313 20.46 10.99 -25.77
CA THR A 313 20.77 12.28 -26.38
C THR A 313 20.33 12.30 -27.84
N ILE A 314 19.55 13.30 -28.24
CA ILE A 314 19.17 13.55 -29.63
C ILE A 314 19.75 14.88 -30.07
N THR A 315 20.66 14.86 -31.05
CA THR A 315 21.29 16.06 -31.60
C THR A 315 20.65 16.42 -32.94
N ILE A 316 20.17 17.67 -33.05
CA ILE A 316 19.50 18.23 -34.23
C ILE A 316 20.13 19.59 -34.54
N GLY A 317 21.14 19.62 -35.41
CA GLY A 317 21.92 20.84 -35.64
C GLY A 317 22.54 21.34 -34.33
N ALA A 318 22.15 22.54 -33.86
CA ALA A 318 22.60 23.11 -32.59
C ALA A 318 21.72 22.73 -31.38
N ALA A 319 20.56 22.10 -31.58
CA ALA A 319 19.67 21.68 -30.51
C ALA A 319 20.04 20.28 -29.99
N VAL A 320 20.05 20.11 -28.66
CA VAL A 320 20.31 18.83 -28.00
C VAL A 320 19.16 18.52 -27.06
N ILE A 321 18.43 17.45 -27.35
CA ILE A 321 17.40 16.88 -26.46
C ILE A 321 18.08 15.86 -25.56
N THR A 322 17.90 15.98 -24.25
CA THR A 322 18.36 14.98 -23.29
C THR A 322 17.19 14.46 -22.47
N ASP A 323 17.28 13.21 -22.02
CA ASP A 323 16.31 12.67 -21.08
C ASP A 323 16.68 13.00 -19.63
N LYS A 324 15.66 13.26 -18.80
CA LYS A 324 15.81 13.46 -17.36
C LYS A 324 14.61 12.86 -16.64
N GLY A 325 14.75 11.68 -16.03
CA GLY A 325 13.74 11.09 -15.14
C GLY A 325 12.34 10.97 -15.77
N GLY A 326 12.27 10.48 -17.01
CA GLY A 326 11.02 10.30 -17.76
C GLY A 326 10.59 11.50 -18.60
N GLU A 327 11.26 12.65 -18.46
CA GLU A 327 11.02 13.85 -19.27
C GLU A 327 12.08 14.04 -20.35
N LEU A 328 11.70 14.62 -21.48
CA LEU A 328 12.60 15.05 -22.55
C LEU A 328 12.81 16.56 -22.46
N VAL A 329 14.05 17.00 -22.39
CA VAL A 329 14.41 18.41 -22.10
C VAL A 329 15.29 18.97 -23.21
N VAL A 330 14.97 20.19 -23.65
CA VAL A 330 15.80 21.01 -24.54
C VAL A 330 16.01 22.37 -23.90
N ALA A 331 17.26 22.81 -23.79
CA ALA A 331 17.62 24.13 -23.24
C ALA A 331 16.93 24.47 -21.89
N GLY A 332 16.67 23.46 -21.06
CA GLY A 332 16.00 23.60 -19.76
C GLY A 332 14.47 23.51 -19.76
N SER A 333 13.82 23.44 -20.93
CA SER A 333 12.36 23.30 -21.05
C SER A 333 11.95 21.85 -21.34
N VAL A 334 10.87 21.36 -20.70
CA VAL A 334 10.31 20.02 -20.91
C VAL A 334 9.47 20.00 -22.19
N ILE A 335 9.90 19.20 -23.16
CA ILE A 335 9.31 19.11 -24.52
C ILE A 335 8.66 17.75 -24.81
N GLY A 336 8.62 16.83 -23.85
CA GLY A 336 8.05 15.51 -24.03
C GLY A 336 8.34 14.57 -22.87
N ALA A 337 7.99 13.30 -23.05
CA ALA A 337 8.22 12.21 -22.11
C ALA A 337 8.83 10.98 -22.80
N ILE A 338 9.44 10.08 -22.03
CA ILE A 338 10.01 8.82 -22.50
C ILE A 338 9.53 7.63 -21.68
N ASP A 339 9.07 6.59 -22.34
CA ASP A 339 8.95 5.23 -21.78
C ASP A 339 10.28 4.50 -22.02
N TYR A 340 11.10 4.44 -20.97
CA TYR A 340 12.40 3.79 -20.99
C TYR A 340 12.31 2.28 -21.27
N GLY A 341 11.25 1.60 -20.85
CA GLY A 341 11.10 0.15 -21.07
C GLY A 341 10.85 -0.18 -22.53
N ARG A 342 10.03 0.64 -23.20
CA ARG A 342 9.71 0.46 -24.62
C ARG A 342 10.68 1.19 -25.55
N GLY A 343 11.48 2.12 -25.03
CA GLY A 343 12.28 3.04 -25.84
C GLY A 343 11.39 3.92 -26.73
N GLN A 344 10.25 4.36 -26.21
CA GLN A 344 9.28 5.21 -26.92
C GLN A 344 9.32 6.63 -26.36
N LEU A 345 9.47 7.61 -27.24
CA LEU A 345 9.44 9.03 -26.92
C LEU A 345 8.13 9.62 -27.41
N GLU A 346 7.52 10.49 -26.60
CA GLU A 346 6.34 11.26 -26.98
C GLU A 346 6.59 12.75 -26.75
N PHE A 347 6.38 13.55 -27.79
CA PHE A 347 6.64 14.99 -27.75
C PHE A 347 5.36 15.79 -27.47
N ASN A 348 5.42 16.71 -26.51
CA ASN A 348 4.29 17.53 -26.07
C ASN A 348 4.12 18.79 -26.95
N ALA A 349 3.10 19.61 -26.65
CA ALA A 349 2.82 20.85 -27.40
C ALA A 349 3.95 21.90 -27.38
N GLN A 350 4.86 21.83 -26.39
CA GLN A 350 6.01 22.74 -26.28
C GLN A 350 7.19 22.30 -27.16
N CYS A 351 7.12 21.12 -27.78
CA CYS A 351 8.16 20.63 -28.68
C CYS A 351 8.23 21.49 -29.96
N PRO A 352 9.38 22.11 -30.28
CA PRO A 352 9.56 22.76 -31.56
C PRO A 352 9.46 21.76 -32.71
N ASN A 353 8.90 22.18 -33.85
CA ASN A 353 8.88 21.34 -35.04
C ASN A 353 10.26 21.36 -35.72
N TYR A 354 10.99 20.26 -35.61
CA TYR A 354 12.33 20.11 -36.19
C TYR A 354 12.32 19.51 -37.61
N GLY A 355 11.15 19.30 -38.21
CA GLY A 355 10.98 18.80 -39.58
C GLY A 355 11.80 17.54 -39.89
N ALA A 356 12.14 17.37 -41.17
CA ALA A 356 12.92 16.24 -41.69
C ALA A 356 14.44 16.41 -41.60
N ALA A 357 14.94 17.36 -40.79
CA ALA A 357 16.37 17.52 -40.57
C ALA A 357 16.96 16.23 -39.97
N SER A 358 18.15 15.82 -40.44
CA SER A 358 18.86 14.65 -39.89
C SER A 358 19.11 14.82 -38.40
N LYS A 359 18.82 13.76 -37.63
CA LYS A 359 18.92 13.72 -36.17
C LYS A 359 19.80 12.55 -35.78
N ALA A 360 20.84 12.83 -34.99
CA ALA A 360 21.69 11.79 -34.42
C ALA A 360 21.11 11.41 -33.04
N VAL A 361 20.60 10.18 -32.94
CA VAL A 361 20.02 9.64 -31.70
C VAL A 361 21.03 8.69 -31.09
N SER A 362 21.46 8.96 -29.86
CA SER A 362 22.42 8.16 -29.10
C SER A 362 21.81 7.79 -27.76
N PHE A 363 21.89 6.51 -27.37
CA PHE A 363 21.34 6.03 -26.10
C PHE A 363 22.04 4.73 -25.65
N TRP A 364 21.94 4.40 -24.36
CA TRP A 364 22.45 3.15 -23.82
C TRP A 364 21.32 2.11 -23.71
N PRO A 365 21.40 0.96 -24.40
CA PRO A 365 20.36 -0.07 -24.36
C PRO A 365 20.10 -0.62 -22.96
N ALA A 366 18.83 -0.89 -22.65
CA ALA A 366 18.40 -1.56 -21.43
C ALA A 366 17.20 -2.48 -21.69
N ALA A 367 17.01 -3.46 -20.83
CA ALA A 367 15.88 -4.38 -20.85
C ALA A 367 15.04 -4.24 -19.58
N ARG A 368 13.74 -4.56 -19.66
CA ARG A 368 12.79 -4.36 -18.55
C ARG A 368 12.16 -5.67 -18.06
N PRO A 369 12.88 -6.49 -17.27
CA PRO A 369 12.30 -7.68 -16.66
C PRO A 369 11.28 -7.31 -15.58
N SER A 370 10.16 -8.04 -15.53
CA SER A 370 9.27 -8.07 -14.35
C SER A 370 9.75 -9.15 -13.40
N ARG A 371 9.98 -8.82 -12.13
CA ARG A 371 10.29 -9.78 -11.07
C ARG A 371 9.64 -9.35 -9.76
N ILE A 372 9.57 -10.29 -8.82
CA ILE A 372 9.14 -10.01 -7.45
C ILE A 372 10.11 -9.03 -6.78
N ALA A 373 9.56 -8.02 -6.10
CA ALA A 373 10.33 -7.01 -5.39
C ALA A 373 11.09 -7.59 -4.19
N ASP A 374 12.29 -7.06 -3.94
CA ASP A 374 12.91 -7.09 -2.62
C ASP A 374 12.13 -6.20 -1.67
N THR A 375 12.01 -6.62 -0.41
CA THR A 375 11.23 -5.91 0.61
C THR A 375 12.04 -5.67 1.87
N ALA A 376 11.76 -4.57 2.54
CA ALA A 376 12.29 -4.26 3.88
C ALA A 376 11.26 -3.42 4.65
N GLN A 377 11.46 -3.28 5.96
CA GLN A 377 10.58 -2.48 6.80
C GLN A 377 11.32 -1.75 7.93
N ILE A 378 10.71 -0.65 8.37
CA ILE A 378 11.01 -0.02 9.67
C ILE A 378 9.73 -0.10 10.50
N GLU A 379 9.77 -0.82 11.62
CA GLU A 379 8.64 -0.88 12.54
C GLU A 379 8.49 0.43 13.31
N ILE A 380 7.26 0.93 13.45
CA ILE A 380 6.95 2.17 14.14
C ILE A 380 6.43 1.87 15.54
N LYS A 381 7.20 2.28 16.54
CA LYS A 381 6.90 2.22 17.97
C LYS A 381 6.87 3.62 18.56
N ALA A 382 6.30 3.77 19.75
CA ALA A 382 6.16 5.06 20.41
C ALA A 382 7.51 5.79 20.61
N ASN A 383 8.61 5.05 20.78
CA ASN A 383 9.94 5.60 21.00
C ASN A 383 10.65 6.09 19.72
N ASN A 384 10.33 5.51 18.55
CA ASN A 384 10.97 5.83 17.27
C ASN A 384 10.03 6.57 16.29
N ARG A 385 8.84 6.98 16.76
CA ARG A 385 7.88 7.75 15.98
C ARG A 385 8.41 9.16 15.71
N GLY A 386 8.50 9.52 14.44
CA GLY A 386 8.99 10.82 13.97
C GLY A 386 8.55 11.10 12.54
N TYR A 387 9.05 12.20 11.98
CA TYR A 387 8.82 12.54 10.57
C TYR A 387 9.96 12.08 9.66
N ALA A 388 11.18 11.91 10.20
CA ALA A 388 12.37 11.61 9.43
C ALA A 388 12.86 10.18 9.70
N TYR A 389 13.11 9.43 8.63
CA TYR A 389 13.57 8.03 8.69
C TYR A 389 14.71 7.81 7.69
N THR A 390 15.63 6.91 8.04
CA THR A 390 16.76 6.52 7.19
C THR A 390 16.93 5.01 7.21
N ILE A 391 17.25 4.43 6.05
CA ILE A 391 17.59 3.01 5.91
C ILE A 391 18.63 2.83 4.81
N THR A 392 19.43 1.77 4.90
CA THR A 392 20.31 1.35 3.81
C THR A 392 19.73 0.07 3.19
N LEU A 393 19.34 0.16 1.93
CA LEU A 393 18.73 -0.95 1.19
C LEU A 393 19.81 -1.77 0.50
N GLN A 394 19.83 -3.08 0.80
CA GLN A 394 20.70 -4.06 0.15
C GLN A 394 19.87 -5.27 -0.31
N PRO A 395 19.99 -5.70 -1.58
CA PRO A 395 20.83 -5.13 -2.66
C PRO A 395 20.43 -3.71 -3.05
N THR A 396 21.31 -2.94 -3.69
CA THR A 396 21.02 -1.55 -4.02
C THR A 396 19.84 -1.43 -5.00
N PRO A 397 18.93 -0.47 -4.79
CA PRO A 397 17.73 -0.32 -5.60
C PRO A 397 18.06 0.21 -7.00
N ALA A 398 17.50 -0.43 -8.02
CA ALA A 398 17.58 0.06 -9.39
C ALA A 398 16.80 1.38 -9.54
N PRO A 399 17.30 2.34 -10.34
CA PRO A 399 16.62 3.62 -10.56
C PRO A 399 15.17 3.48 -10.99
N GLY A 400 14.26 4.17 -10.30
CA GLY A 400 12.82 4.24 -10.60
C GLY A 400 11.99 3.08 -10.05
N THR A 401 12.59 2.20 -9.25
CA THR A 401 11.90 1.00 -8.73
C THR A 401 11.49 1.10 -7.26
N LEU A 402 12.14 1.97 -6.47
CA LEU A 402 11.85 2.07 -5.05
C LEU A 402 10.46 2.67 -4.81
N THR A 403 9.62 1.93 -4.09
CA THR A 403 8.33 2.38 -3.55
C THR A 403 8.35 2.24 -2.03
N VAL A 404 7.95 3.30 -1.34
CA VAL A 404 7.88 3.38 0.11
C VAL A 404 6.45 3.62 0.54
N SER A 405 5.91 2.77 1.41
CA SER A 405 4.53 2.88 1.90
C SER A 405 4.52 3.11 3.41
N TYR A 406 3.71 4.05 3.90
CA TYR A 406 3.52 4.26 5.33
C TYR A 406 2.05 4.52 5.68
N MET A 407 1.63 4.15 6.89
CA MET A 407 0.27 4.39 7.38
C MET A 407 0.24 5.59 8.32
N ALA A 408 -0.69 6.52 8.10
CA ALA A 408 -0.99 7.60 9.03
C ALA A 408 -2.51 7.85 9.09
N GLN A 409 -3.03 7.98 10.31
CA GLN A 409 -4.47 8.12 10.58
C GLN A 409 -5.32 7.00 9.94
N GLY A 410 -4.78 5.79 9.86
CA GLY A 410 -5.44 4.63 9.26
C GLY A 410 -5.46 4.58 7.72
N LYS A 411 -4.81 5.53 7.03
CA LYS A 411 -4.67 5.53 5.55
C LYS A 411 -3.23 5.24 5.15
N TRP A 412 -3.05 4.44 4.11
CA TRP A 412 -1.74 4.20 3.47
C TRP A 412 -1.39 5.32 2.48
N TYR A 413 -0.15 5.77 2.54
CA TYR A 413 0.47 6.72 1.62
C TYR A 413 1.67 6.05 0.96
N ASP A 414 1.78 6.20 -0.36
CA ASP A 414 2.87 5.62 -1.15
C ASP A 414 3.75 6.75 -1.73
N LEU A 415 5.06 6.64 -1.55
CA LEU A 415 6.10 7.51 -2.13
C LEU A 415 6.88 6.70 -3.16
N LYS A 416 7.09 7.25 -4.36
CA LYS A 416 7.73 6.54 -5.46
C LYS A 416 8.96 7.26 -5.99
N ASP A 417 9.97 6.48 -6.36
CA ASP A 417 11.19 6.96 -6.99
C ASP A 417 10.95 7.38 -8.44
N ASN A 418 11.42 8.56 -8.80
CA ASN A 418 11.38 9.09 -10.17
C ASN A 418 12.59 8.68 -11.04
N GLY A 419 13.50 7.87 -10.49
CA GLY A 419 14.73 7.43 -11.16
C GLY A 419 15.87 8.45 -11.11
N ARG A 420 15.68 9.61 -10.46
CA ARG A 420 16.75 10.56 -10.12
C ARG A 420 17.24 10.40 -8.69
N GLY A 421 16.67 9.44 -7.94
CA GLY A 421 16.90 9.31 -6.53
C GLY A 421 16.06 10.26 -5.68
N GLU A 422 14.96 10.79 -6.20
CA GLU A 422 13.99 11.58 -5.45
C GLU A 422 12.69 10.78 -5.27
N LEU A 423 12.18 10.76 -4.05
CA LEU A 423 10.94 10.09 -3.66
C LEU A 423 9.87 11.14 -3.40
N PHE A 424 8.69 10.98 -4.00
CA PHE A 424 7.53 11.82 -3.70
C PHE A 424 6.24 11.02 -3.78
N GLY A 425 5.25 11.46 -3.00
CA GLY A 425 3.88 10.97 -3.10
C GLY A 425 3.16 11.53 -4.32
N SER A 426 1.90 11.13 -4.51
CA SER A 426 1.02 11.73 -5.51
C SER A 426 0.86 13.25 -5.32
N ASP A 427 1.00 13.72 -4.09
CA ASP A 427 1.24 15.12 -3.72
C ASP A 427 2.50 15.21 -2.85
N ARG A 428 3.25 16.32 -2.97
CA ARG A 428 4.42 16.63 -2.12
C ARG A 428 4.03 16.79 -0.66
N SER A 429 2.77 17.10 -0.36
CA SER A 429 2.25 17.16 1.01
C SER A 429 2.25 15.80 1.73
N TYR A 430 2.27 14.68 1.01
CA TYR A 430 2.33 13.33 1.57
C TYR A 430 3.74 12.90 1.97
N GLY A 431 4.76 13.71 1.68
CA GLY A 431 6.13 13.45 2.06
C GLY A 431 7.07 13.39 0.86
N SER A 432 8.35 13.47 1.19
CA SER A 432 9.44 13.52 0.22
C SER A 432 10.65 12.77 0.76
N GLY A 433 11.48 12.25 -0.12
CA GLY A 433 12.72 11.61 0.26
C GLY A 433 13.75 11.61 -0.84
N VAL A 434 14.91 11.05 -0.54
CA VAL A 434 15.99 10.82 -1.49
C VAL A 434 16.54 9.42 -1.33
N VAL A 435 16.97 8.80 -2.42
CA VAL A 435 17.64 7.51 -2.46
C VAL A 435 18.92 7.62 -3.28
N SER A 436 20.02 7.11 -2.74
CA SER A 436 21.29 6.97 -3.44
C SER A 436 21.37 5.60 -4.11
N HIS A 437 21.33 5.55 -5.44
CA HIS A 437 21.50 4.29 -6.18
C HIS A 437 22.91 3.70 -6.08
N ALA A 438 23.90 4.49 -5.65
CA ALA A 438 25.27 4.04 -5.45
C ALA A 438 25.46 3.30 -4.12
N THR A 439 24.82 3.77 -3.05
CA THR A 439 24.99 3.24 -1.69
C THR A 439 23.77 2.48 -1.16
N GLY A 440 22.61 2.62 -1.80
CA GLY A 440 21.33 2.10 -1.31
C GLY A 440 20.73 2.89 -0.15
N SER A 441 21.36 3.99 0.28
CA SER A 441 20.89 4.81 1.40
C SER A 441 19.65 5.60 0.99
N ALA A 442 18.55 5.41 1.71
CA ALA A 442 17.31 6.15 1.55
C ALA A 442 17.05 7.02 2.79
N MET A 443 16.67 8.28 2.56
CA MET A 443 16.24 9.23 3.58
C MET A 443 14.83 9.72 3.25
N LEU A 444 13.96 9.73 4.23
CA LEU A 444 12.54 10.04 4.07
C LEU A 444 12.14 11.14 5.05
N THR A 445 11.24 12.01 4.61
CA THR A 445 10.46 12.93 5.44
C THR A 445 8.99 12.73 5.13
N LEU A 446 8.24 12.15 6.07
CA LEU A 446 6.82 11.83 5.91
C LEU A 446 5.95 13.10 6.03
N GLY A 447 4.83 13.14 5.32
CA GLY A 447 3.89 14.27 5.38
C GLY A 447 3.05 14.31 6.66
N ALA A 448 2.87 13.16 7.31
CA ALA A 448 2.13 13.00 8.56
C ALA A 448 2.85 12.02 9.49
N LEU A 449 2.60 12.13 10.80
CA LEU A 449 3.16 11.19 11.77
C LEU A 449 2.62 9.78 11.51
N PRO A 450 3.50 8.78 11.33
CA PRO A 450 3.06 7.41 11.09
C PRO A 450 2.39 6.85 12.34
N ASP A 451 1.45 5.93 12.17
CA ASP A 451 0.70 5.34 13.29
C ASP A 451 1.58 4.34 14.08
N VAL A 452 1.40 4.28 15.39
CA VAL A 452 2.15 3.33 16.26
C VAL A 452 1.68 1.90 16.01
N ASP A 453 2.59 0.93 16.08
CA ASP A 453 2.40 -0.49 15.74
C ASP A 453 2.08 -0.74 14.26
N THR A 454 2.48 0.20 13.39
CA THR A 454 2.55 0.04 11.93
C THR A 454 4.00 -0.10 11.46
N ALA A 455 4.22 -0.17 10.15
CA ALA A 455 5.55 -0.20 9.58
C ALA A 455 5.64 0.70 8.33
N ILE A 456 6.82 1.29 8.12
CA ILE A 456 7.19 1.87 6.84
C ILE A 456 7.74 0.75 5.98
N LEU A 457 7.07 0.46 4.88
CA LEU A 457 7.39 -0.64 3.97
C LEU A 457 8.21 -0.12 2.80
N PHE A 458 9.25 -0.85 2.42
CA PHE A 458 10.10 -0.58 1.28
C PHE A 458 9.98 -1.74 0.30
N SER A 459 9.78 -1.44 -0.97
CA SER A 459 9.83 -2.43 -2.05
C SER A 459 10.63 -1.90 -3.22
N TRP A 460 11.55 -2.69 -3.76
CA TRP A 460 12.39 -2.30 -4.90
C TRP A 460 12.83 -3.49 -5.72
N ALA A 461 13.39 -3.24 -6.91
CA ALA A 461 14.00 -4.29 -7.72
C ALA A 461 15.52 -4.11 -7.81
N THR A 462 16.24 -5.22 -7.98
CA THR A 462 17.71 -5.28 -8.01
C THR A 462 18.25 -5.71 -9.37
N PRO A 463 19.40 -5.16 -9.83
CA PRO A 463 20.06 -5.62 -11.05
C PRO A 463 20.93 -6.88 -10.84
N VAL A 464 21.11 -7.38 -9.61
CA VAL A 464 22.10 -8.43 -9.28
C VAL A 464 21.92 -9.74 -10.06
N ASN A 465 20.69 -10.09 -10.44
CA ASN A 465 20.40 -11.37 -11.13
C ASN A 465 20.69 -11.34 -12.63
N TYR A 466 21.14 -10.19 -13.15
CA TYR A 466 21.30 -9.98 -14.58
C TYR A 466 22.75 -9.71 -14.93
N THR A 467 23.20 -10.32 -16.01
CA THR A 467 24.56 -10.13 -16.53
C THR A 467 24.48 -9.48 -17.90
N ASN A 468 25.21 -8.37 -18.09
CA ASN A 468 25.38 -7.78 -19.40
C ASN A 468 26.39 -8.60 -20.21
N ARG A 469 25.95 -9.17 -21.33
CA ARG A 469 26.73 -10.03 -22.24
C ARG A 469 27.10 -9.35 -23.55
N SER A 470 26.79 -8.07 -23.71
CA SER A 470 27.01 -7.32 -24.95
C SER A 470 28.48 -7.24 -25.41
N GLY A 471 29.44 -7.38 -24.49
CA GLY A 471 30.87 -7.43 -24.80
C GLY A 471 31.34 -8.71 -25.49
N GLN A 472 30.53 -9.78 -25.44
CA GLN A 472 30.87 -11.10 -25.93
C GLN A 472 30.89 -11.17 -27.47
N ALA A 473 31.82 -11.95 -28.02
CA ALA A 473 31.78 -12.35 -29.41
C ALA A 473 30.69 -13.42 -29.60
N ILE A 474 29.74 -13.13 -30.49
CA ILE A 474 28.70 -14.09 -30.91
C ILE A 474 29.18 -14.88 -32.11
N SER A 475 28.61 -16.06 -32.33
CA SER A 475 29.06 -16.95 -33.41
C SER A 475 28.84 -16.33 -34.80
N ILE A 476 29.69 -16.72 -35.76
CA ILE A 476 29.52 -16.37 -37.18
C ILE A 476 28.22 -17.00 -37.68
N SER A 477 27.53 -16.36 -38.63
CA SER A 477 26.33 -16.94 -39.25
C SER A 477 26.66 -18.29 -39.90
N LYS A 478 26.07 -19.37 -39.36
CA LYS A 478 26.24 -20.73 -39.87
C LYS A 478 25.01 -21.17 -40.65
N SER A 479 25.23 -21.96 -41.68
CA SER A 479 24.17 -22.81 -42.23
C SER A 479 24.50 -24.26 -41.93
N ALA A 480 23.59 -24.92 -41.21
CA ALA A 480 23.72 -26.30 -40.80
C ALA A 480 22.79 -27.17 -41.64
N TRP A 481 23.32 -28.24 -42.23
CA TRP A 481 22.52 -29.21 -42.97
C TRP A 481 22.89 -30.64 -42.60
N GLN A 482 21.87 -31.47 -42.55
CA GLN A 482 22.00 -32.92 -42.51
C GLN A 482 22.03 -33.44 -43.95
N LEU A 483 23.09 -34.12 -44.35
CA LEU A 483 23.09 -34.83 -45.64
C LEU A 483 22.14 -36.04 -45.59
N PRO A 484 21.57 -36.46 -46.73
CA PRO A 484 20.64 -37.60 -46.81
C PRO A 484 21.19 -38.95 -46.30
N HIS A 485 22.51 -39.09 -46.18
CA HIS A 485 23.16 -40.33 -45.78
C HIS A 485 24.20 -40.04 -44.71
N THR A 486 24.30 -40.90 -43.69
CA THR A 486 25.33 -40.86 -42.64
C THR A 486 26.61 -41.58 -43.09
N GLY A 487 27.72 -41.42 -42.36
CA GLY A 487 28.99 -42.11 -42.66
C GLY A 487 29.68 -41.64 -43.95
N ILE A 488 29.81 -40.32 -44.12
CA ILE A 488 30.48 -39.68 -45.26
C ILE A 488 31.96 -40.05 -45.28
N THR A 489 32.49 -40.41 -46.44
CA THR A 489 33.93 -40.70 -46.62
C THR A 489 34.72 -39.39 -46.53
N PRO A 490 35.70 -39.25 -45.62
CA PRO A 490 36.59 -38.10 -45.59
C PRO A 490 37.30 -37.89 -46.92
N LYS A 491 37.50 -36.63 -47.31
CA LYS A 491 38.09 -36.18 -48.60
C LYS A 491 37.20 -36.38 -49.83
N SER A 492 35.92 -36.73 -49.64
CA SER A 492 34.99 -36.99 -50.75
C SER A 492 34.01 -35.86 -51.02
N LEU A 493 33.86 -34.91 -50.10
CA LEU A 493 32.87 -33.83 -50.19
C LEU A 493 33.35 -32.71 -51.11
N ILE A 494 32.57 -32.44 -52.16
CA ILE A 494 32.73 -31.27 -53.03
C ILE A 494 31.40 -30.51 -53.06
N LEU A 495 31.44 -29.25 -52.63
CA LEU A 495 30.34 -28.30 -52.71
C LEU A 495 30.55 -27.38 -53.90
N THR A 496 29.52 -27.20 -54.72
CA THR A 496 29.53 -26.25 -55.85
C THR A 496 28.27 -25.40 -55.85
N TRP A 497 28.40 -24.10 -56.13
CA TRP A 497 27.27 -23.17 -56.19
C TRP A 497 27.58 -21.94 -57.04
N GLY A 498 26.53 -21.24 -57.47
CA GLY A 498 26.65 -20.02 -58.28
C GLY A 498 27.49 -20.22 -59.54
N ASN A 499 28.07 -19.13 -60.06
CA ASN A 499 28.86 -19.18 -61.29
C ASN A 499 30.32 -19.57 -60.99
N GLY A 500 30.54 -20.85 -60.63
CA GLY A 500 31.87 -21.46 -60.50
C GLY A 500 32.51 -21.44 -59.10
N LYS A 501 31.76 -21.16 -58.02
CA LYS A 501 32.30 -21.22 -56.65
C LYS A 501 32.31 -22.65 -56.12
N THR A 502 33.37 -23.01 -55.40
CA THR A 502 33.57 -24.36 -54.88
C THR A 502 34.19 -24.39 -53.48
N ALA A 503 33.87 -25.42 -52.70
CA ALA A 503 34.57 -25.75 -51.46
C ALA A 503 34.59 -27.27 -51.25
N ASN A 504 35.64 -27.79 -50.60
CA ASN A 504 35.83 -29.22 -50.44
C ASN A 504 36.54 -29.56 -49.11
N ASP A 505 36.56 -30.84 -48.78
CA ASP A 505 37.17 -31.41 -47.57
C ASP A 505 38.50 -32.15 -47.87
N ALA A 506 39.26 -31.76 -48.89
CA ALA A 506 40.37 -32.55 -49.45
C ALA A 506 41.47 -33.01 -48.45
N VAL A 507 41.58 -32.35 -47.29
CA VAL A 507 42.51 -32.73 -46.20
C VAL A 507 41.96 -33.88 -45.35
N GLY A 508 40.64 -34.01 -45.22
CA GLY A 508 39.96 -35.04 -44.43
C GLY A 508 39.95 -34.77 -42.92
N ASP A 509 40.29 -33.57 -42.48
CA ASP A 509 40.40 -33.16 -41.06
C ASP A 509 39.10 -32.57 -40.48
N GLY A 510 37.96 -32.93 -41.07
CA GLY A 510 36.64 -32.41 -40.70
C GLY A 510 36.38 -30.94 -41.08
N ARG A 511 37.29 -30.30 -41.84
CA ARG A 511 37.15 -28.90 -42.28
C ARG A 511 36.93 -28.77 -43.78
N ILE A 512 35.97 -27.93 -44.14
CA ILE A 512 35.65 -27.53 -45.51
C ILE A 512 36.39 -26.24 -45.84
N ARG A 513 37.04 -26.19 -47.00
CA ARG A 513 37.86 -25.07 -47.47
C ARG A 513 37.56 -24.74 -48.93
N GLY A 514 37.67 -23.47 -49.30
CA GLY A 514 37.45 -22.96 -50.65
C GLY A 514 36.87 -21.56 -50.63
N ASP A 515 35.88 -21.29 -51.48
CA ASP A 515 35.12 -20.02 -51.51
C ASP A 515 34.22 -19.83 -50.27
N ILE A 516 34.00 -20.89 -49.49
CA ILE A 516 33.38 -20.88 -48.17
C ILE A 516 34.17 -21.78 -47.24
N THR A 517 34.18 -21.46 -45.95
CA THR A 517 34.78 -22.30 -44.91
C THR A 517 33.70 -22.99 -44.10
N GLY A 518 34.03 -24.11 -43.47
CA GLY A 518 33.06 -24.79 -42.62
C GLY A 518 33.65 -26.05 -42.01
N THR A 519 32.78 -26.84 -41.40
CA THR A 519 33.11 -28.16 -40.86
C THR A 519 32.11 -29.20 -41.35
N ILE A 520 32.59 -30.43 -41.50
CA ILE A 520 31.76 -31.59 -41.75
C ILE A 520 31.99 -32.61 -40.64
N ASN A 521 30.89 -33.07 -40.05
CA ASN A 521 30.87 -34.25 -39.23
C ASN A 521 30.64 -35.47 -40.12
N TYR A 522 31.67 -36.28 -40.37
CA TYR A 522 31.58 -37.41 -41.29
C TYR A 522 30.64 -38.52 -40.79
N ALA A 523 30.62 -38.78 -39.48
CA ALA A 523 29.81 -39.83 -38.89
C ALA A 523 28.31 -39.50 -38.96
N GLU A 524 27.92 -38.33 -38.45
CA GLU A 524 26.52 -37.88 -38.46
C GLU A 524 26.11 -37.21 -39.78
N ALA A 525 27.05 -36.91 -40.69
CA ALA A 525 26.81 -36.22 -41.95
C ALA A 525 26.17 -34.83 -41.81
N ILE A 526 26.55 -34.11 -40.75
CA ILE A 526 26.16 -32.72 -40.52
C ILE A 526 27.24 -31.83 -41.13
N ILE A 527 26.84 -30.90 -42.00
CA ILE A 527 27.69 -29.85 -42.55
C ILE A 527 27.30 -28.53 -41.89
N ASP A 528 28.29 -27.84 -41.32
CA ASP A 528 28.17 -26.46 -40.84
C ASP A 528 29.04 -25.54 -41.71
N LEU A 529 28.42 -24.72 -42.55
CA LEU A 529 29.14 -23.73 -43.35
C LEU A 529 29.15 -22.37 -42.67
N GLU A 530 30.34 -21.79 -42.55
CA GLU A 530 30.59 -20.45 -42.04
C GLU A 530 30.69 -19.48 -43.20
N HIS A 531 29.72 -18.58 -43.31
CA HIS A 531 29.68 -17.61 -44.39
C HIS A 531 30.64 -16.46 -44.08
N ILE A 532 31.46 -16.06 -45.06
CA ILE A 532 32.20 -14.79 -45.04
C ILE A 532 31.34 -13.68 -45.64
N THR A 533 30.58 -14.02 -46.68
CA THR A 533 29.58 -13.16 -47.33
C THR A 533 28.22 -13.85 -47.25
N LEU A 534 27.18 -13.13 -46.85
CA LEU A 534 25.84 -13.66 -46.67
C LEU A 534 25.29 -14.22 -48.00
N PRO A 535 24.75 -15.46 -48.01
CA PRO A 535 24.24 -16.09 -49.22
C PRO A 535 22.97 -15.40 -49.72
N ALA A 536 22.59 -15.63 -50.97
CA ALA A 536 21.25 -15.28 -51.43
C ALA A 536 20.20 -16.12 -50.69
N LEU A 537 19.03 -15.53 -50.41
CA LEU A 537 17.89 -16.26 -49.87
C LEU A 537 17.52 -17.39 -50.83
N GLY A 538 17.53 -18.63 -50.34
CA GLY A 538 17.28 -19.81 -51.16
C GLY A 538 18.45 -20.25 -52.04
N GLN A 539 19.68 -19.77 -51.81
CA GLN A 539 20.88 -20.24 -52.52
C GLN A 539 21.00 -21.77 -52.40
N GLU A 540 21.14 -22.45 -53.54
CA GLU A 540 21.39 -23.89 -53.59
C GLU A 540 22.90 -24.18 -53.66
N TYR A 541 23.32 -25.20 -52.90
CA TYR A 541 24.64 -25.80 -52.91
C TYR A 541 24.49 -27.26 -53.36
N VAL A 542 25.18 -27.64 -54.42
CA VAL A 542 25.24 -29.02 -54.87
C VAL A 542 26.39 -29.70 -54.16
N ALA A 543 26.07 -30.65 -53.28
CA ALA A 543 27.01 -31.47 -52.53
C ALA A 543 27.20 -32.82 -53.23
N GLN A 544 28.41 -33.08 -53.72
CA GLN A 544 28.85 -34.38 -54.19
C GLN A 544 29.66 -35.03 -53.09
N TYR A 545 29.35 -36.27 -52.72
CA TYR A 545 30.04 -36.98 -51.65
C TYR A 545 29.97 -38.49 -51.83
N GLN A 546 30.81 -39.21 -51.11
CA GLN A 546 30.73 -40.66 -51.00
C GLN A 546 30.29 -41.06 -49.59
N TYR A 547 29.46 -42.08 -49.46
CA TYR A 547 28.92 -42.53 -48.17
C TYR A 547 28.96 -44.06 -48.01
N GLY A 548 28.62 -44.53 -46.81
CA GLY A 548 28.55 -45.94 -46.41
C GLY A 548 28.11 -46.03 -44.95
N GLU A 549 27.56 -47.18 -44.56
CA GLU A 549 26.91 -47.34 -43.26
C GLU A 549 27.92 -47.21 -42.10
N PRO A 550 27.74 -46.23 -41.19
CA PRO A 550 28.59 -46.11 -40.01
C PRO A 550 28.24 -47.18 -38.96
N VAL A 551 29.25 -47.65 -38.23
CA VAL A 551 29.08 -48.56 -37.09
C VAL A 551 29.14 -47.73 -35.81
N THR A 552 28.20 -47.95 -34.89
CA THR A 552 28.23 -47.37 -33.54
C THR A 552 28.37 -48.48 -32.52
N GLU A 553 29.44 -48.46 -31.74
CA GLU A 553 29.68 -49.36 -30.62
C GLU A 553 29.50 -48.61 -29.30
N ARG A 554 28.74 -49.20 -28.39
CA ARG A 554 28.51 -48.66 -27.05
C ARG A 554 29.28 -49.48 -26.03
N HIS A 555 30.22 -48.85 -25.35
CA HIS A 555 30.97 -49.44 -24.25
C HIS A 555 30.40 -48.94 -22.93
N ILE A 556 29.89 -49.88 -22.13
CA ILE A 556 29.41 -49.63 -20.77
C ILE A 556 30.56 -49.99 -19.82
N GLU A 557 30.83 -49.15 -18.82
CA GLU A 557 31.91 -49.37 -17.85
C GLU A 557 33.33 -49.58 -18.41
N PRO A 558 33.84 -48.75 -19.35
CA PRO A 558 35.22 -48.88 -19.77
C PRO A 558 36.18 -48.64 -18.59
N GLY A 559 37.05 -49.62 -18.33
CA GLY A 559 38.01 -49.55 -17.23
C GLY A 559 39.06 -48.47 -17.44
N ARG A 560 39.37 -47.72 -16.37
CA ARG A 560 40.46 -46.74 -16.37
C ARG A 560 41.82 -47.43 -16.34
N LEU A 561 42.76 -46.91 -17.13
CA LEU A 561 44.14 -47.40 -17.14
C LEU A 561 44.91 -47.01 -15.87
N SER A 562 45.78 -47.91 -15.42
CA SER A 562 46.69 -47.71 -14.27
C SER A 562 48.17 -47.67 -14.66
N THR A 563 48.47 -47.69 -15.96
CA THR A 563 49.84 -47.65 -16.51
C THR A 563 50.52 -46.31 -16.21
N PRO A 564 51.78 -46.29 -15.70
CA PRO A 564 52.51 -45.05 -15.46
C PRO A 564 52.60 -44.16 -16.71
N GLY A 565 52.17 -42.89 -16.60
CA GLY A 565 52.09 -41.95 -17.72
C GLY A 565 50.75 -41.94 -18.48
N GLN A 566 49.82 -42.85 -18.17
CA GLN A 566 48.47 -42.95 -18.76
C GLN A 566 47.39 -43.18 -17.69
N VAL A 567 47.71 -42.92 -16.42
CA VAL A 567 46.81 -43.14 -15.29
C VAL A 567 45.54 -42.30 -15.46
N GLY A 568 44.36 -42.94 -15.37
CA GLY A 568 43.06 -42.28 -15.47
C GLY A 568 42.48 -42.19 -16.89
N HIS A 569 43.26 -42.48 -17.93
CA HIS A 569 42.77 -42.54 -19.31
C HIS A 569 41.83 -43.74 -19.53
N LEU A 570 40.92 -43.59 -20.49
CA LEU A 570 40.16 -44.69 -21.06
C LEU A 570 40.87 -45.22 -22.31
N SER A 571 40.87 -46.54 -22.45
CA SER A 571 41.32 -47.24 -23.65
C SER A 571 40.18 -48.07 -24.20
N ILE A 572 39.65 -47.67 -25.35
CA ILE A 572 38.57 -48.39 -26.03
C ILE A 572 39.16 -49.11 -27.22
N THR A 573 39.01 -50.44 -27.24
CA THR A 573 39.31 -51.25 -28.43
C THR A 573 38.00 -51.57 -29.10
N LEU A 574 37.89 -51.26 -30.39
CA LEU A 574 36.70 -51.54 -31.18
C LEU A 574 36.73 -53.00 -31.64
N ASP A 575 35.70 -53.77 -31.32
CA ASP A 575 35.64 -55.23 -31.52
C ASP A 575 34.83 -55.66 -32.74
N GLY A 576 34.15 -54.72 -33.39
CA GLY A 576 33.64 -54.85 -34.74
C GLY A 576 32.43 -55.76 -34.87
N ASP A 577 31.51 -55.77 -33.90
CA ASP A 577 30.26 -56.56 -33.93
C ASP A 577 29.38 -56.29 -35.18
N GLY A 578 29.70 -55.26 -35.97
CA GLY A 578 29.13 -54.95 -37.30
C GLY A 578 29.97 -55.35 -38.53
N GLY A 579 31.08 -56.10 -38.39
CA GLY A 579 31.87 -56.62 -39.51
C GLY A 579 32.98 -55.69 -40.02
N GLY A 580 34.03 -55.48 -39.22
CA GLY A 580 35.32 -54.98 -39.74
C GLY A 580 36.27 -54.47 -38.67
N VAL A 581 37.06 -55.38 -38.07
CA VAL A 581 38.04 -55.10 -36.99
C VAL A 581 39.32 -54.42 -37.50
N HIS A 582 39.47 -54.17 -38.80
CA HIS A 582 40.69 -53.58 -39.37
C HIS A 582 40.41 -52.55 -40.47
N ASN A 583 41.22 -51.48 -40.51
CA ASN A 583 41.15 -50.34 -41.44
C ASN A 583 40.06 -49.31 -41.11
N LEU A 584 40.14 -48.69 -39.93
CA LEU A 584 39.37 -47.47 -39.64
C LEU A 584 39.70 -46.41 -40.68
N THR A 585 38.68 -45.73 -41.20
CA THR A 585 38.90 -44.62 -42.11
C THR A 585 39.37 -43.40 -41.31
N PRO A 586 40.60 -42.89 -41.51
CA PRO A 586 41.09 -41.74 -40.75
C PRO A 586 40.18 -40.53 -40.94
N GLY A 587 39.81 -39.87 -39.83
CA GLY A 587 38.91 -38.72 -39.77
C GLY A 587 37.44 -39.10 -39.56
N SER A 588 37.08 -40.39 -39.54
CA SER A 588 35.67 -40.83 -39.43
C SER A 588 35.19 -41.11 -37.99
N VAL A 589 36.10 -41.12 -37.01
CA VAL A 589 35.80 -41.55 -35.64
C VAL A 589 35.20 -40.41 -34.81
N ARG A 590 34.13 -40.72 -34.08
CA ARG A 590 33.49 -39.82 -33.11
C ARG A 590 33.24 -40.55 -31.80
N VAL A 591 33.53 -39.88 -30.70
CA VAL A 591 33.31 -40.42 -29.34
C VAL A 591 32.32 -39.52 -28.61
N LYS A 592 31.32 -40.12 -27.96
CA LYS A 592 30.43 -39.46 -26.99
C LYS A 592 30.52 -40.18 -25.66
N PHE A 593 30.59 -39.45 -24.55
CA PHE A 593 30.58 -40.07 -23.23
C PHE A 593 29.89 -39.17 -22.22
N ASN A 594 29.33 -39.76 -21.16
CA ASN A 594 28.76 -39.00 -20.07
C ASN A 594 29.80 -38.62 -19.02
N ALA A 595 29.68 -37.42 -18.48
CA ALA A 595 30.50 -36.89 -17.41
C ALA A 595 29.61 -36.47 -16.24
N LEU A 596 30.11 -36.70 -15.03
CA LEU A 596 29.56 -36.14 -13.80
C LEU A 596 30.34 -34.89 -13.45
N TYR A 597 29.68 -33.74 -13.46
CA TYR A 597 30.27 -32.54 -12.89
C TYR A 597 30.31 -32.71 -11.37
N ALA A 598 31.43 -32.32 -10.74
CA ALA A 598 31.45 -32.17 -9.30
C ALA A 598 30.33 -31.19 -8.94
N ILE A 599 29.34 -31.66 -8.15
CA ILE A 599 28.22 -30.82 -7.76
C ILE A 599 28.81 -29.63 -7.01
N VAL A 600 28.56 -28.41 -7.50
CA VAL A 600 28.68 -27.22 -6.65
C VAL A 600 27.58 -27.40 -5.62
N ALA A 601 27.93 -27.93 -4.45
CA ALA A 601 26.99 -28.57 -3.52
C ALA A 601 25.74 -27.69 -3.33
N ALA A 602 24.60 -28.15 -3.90
CA ALA A 602 23.31 -27.58 -3.58
C ALA A 602 23.11 -27.76 -2.09
N SER A 603 23.13 -26.65 -1.35
CA SER A 603 22.77 -26.65 0.06
C SER A 603 21.41 -25.99 0.20
N GLU A 604 20.75 -26.16 1.33
CA GLU A 604 19.54 -25.43 1.68
C GLU A 604 19.71 -23.89 1.64
N ARG A 605 20.95 -23.39 1.45
CA ARG A 605 21.36 -21.98 1.48
C ARG A 605 21.82 -21.42 0.12
N ILE A 606 22.14 -22.28 -0.85
CA ILE A 606 22.74 -21.89 -2.13
C ILE A 606 21.91 -22.52 -3.24
N LEU A 607 21.36 -21.68 -4.12
CA LEU A 607 20.72 -22.13 -5.34
C LEU A 607 21.75 -22.79 -6.26
N SER A 608 21.56 -24.06 -6.61
CA SER A 608 22.37 -24.69 -7.66
C SER A 608 21.84 -24.31 -9.03
N ILE A 609 22.73 -23.82 -9.89
CA ILE A 609 22.42 -23.47 -11.28
C ILE A 609 22.83 -24.67 -12.13
N GLU A 610 22.14 -25.80 -11.96
CA GLU A 610 22.40 -26.98 -12.78
C GLU A 610 21.83 -26.78 -14.17
N LYS A 611 22.71 -26.55 -15.15
CA LYS A 611 22.48 -26.87 -16.58
C LYS A 611 23.77 -26.66 -17.37
N LYS A 612 24.59 -27.70 -17.45
CA LYS A 612 25.53 -27.90 -18.56
C LYS A 612 25.30 -29.31 -19.09
N ASP A 613 25.43 -29.50 -20.41
CA ASP A 613 25.23 -30.81 -21.03
C ASP A 613 26.19 -31.83 -20.38
N PRO A 614 25.69 -32.93 -19.79
CA PRO A 614 26.51 -33.99 -19.21
C PRO A 614 27.23 -34.84 -20.26
N ILE A 615 26.98 -34.62 -21.56
CA ILE A 615 27.59 -35.39 -22.64
C ILE A 615 28.76 -34.61 -23.25
N ILE A 616 29.95 -35.21 -23.23
CA ILE A 616 31.15 -34.69 -23.90
C ILE A 616 31.31 -35.42 -25.24
N THR A 617 31.67 -34.67 -26.29
CA THR A 617 31.95 -35.21 -27.63
C THR A 617 33.40 -34.95 -28.02
N LEU A 618 34.08 -35.99 -28.52
CA LEU A 618 35.39 -35.89 -29.17
C LEU A 618 35.28 -36.25 -30.66
N THR A 619 36.10 -35.59 -31.46
CA THR A 619 36.15 -35.73 -32.93
C THR A 619 37.56 -36.05 -33.39
N ASP A 620 37.68 -36.94 -34.37
CA ASP A 620 38.94 -37.33 -34.98
C ASP A 620 39.42 -36.31 -36.03
N ASP A 621 40.68 -35.92 -35.98
CA ASP A 621 41.30 -34.99 -36.93
C ASP A 621 41.94 -35.66 -38.16
N GLY A 622 41.86 -36.99 -38.27
CA GLY A 622 42.45 -37.76 -39.37
C GLY A 622 43.97 -37.91 -39.32
N GLN A 623 44.62 -37.33 -38.29
CA GLN A 623 46.05 -37.47 -38.00
C GLN A 623 46.32 -38.32 -36.76
N GLY A 624 45.28 -38.95 -36.21
CA GLY A 624 45.35 -39.78 -35.01
C GLY A 624 45.12 -39.03 -33.70
N ASN A 625 44.63 -37.78 -33.72
CA ASN A 625 44.28 -37.05 -32.49
C ASN A 625 42.75 -36.92 -32.31
N LEU A 626 42.28 -37.13 -31.09
CA LEU A 626 40.91 -36.84 -30.66
C LEU A 626 40.83 -35.45 -30.06
N LYS A 627 39.96 -34.61 -30.62
CA LYS A 627 39.76 -33.22 -30.20
C LYS A 627 38.38 -32.98 -29.66
N ASP A 628 38.30 -32.17 -28.60
CA ASP A 628 37.02 -31.63 -28.11
C ASP A 628 36.46 -30.56 -29.08
N ALA A 629 35.27 -30.05 -28.78
CA ALA A 629 34.64 -28.96 -29.53
C ALA A 629 35.44 -27.63 -29.53
N SER A 630 36.40 -27.47 -28.61
CA SER A 630 37.29 -26.31 -28.53
C SER A 630 38.59 -26.50 -29.34
N GLY A 631 38.79 -27.69 -29.95
CA GLY A 631 39.98 -28.04 -30.71
C GLY A 631 41.17 -28.52 -29.85
N ASN A 632 40.99 -28.71 -28.54
CA ASN A 632 42.01 -29.25 -27.65
C ASN A 632 42.15 -30.75 -27.89
N VAL A 633 43.40 -31.23 -27.98
CA VAL A 633 43.67 -32.67 -28.09
C VAL A 633 43.50 -33.30 -26.71
N LEU A 634 42.49 -34.16 -26.56
CA LEU A 634 42.19 -34.89 -25.31
C LEU A 634 42.49 -36.39 -25.42
N GLY A 635 42.88 -36.86 -26.59
CA GLY A 635 43.26 -38.25 -26.81
C GLY A 635 43.88 -38.51 -28.18
N ALA A 636 44.11 -39.78 -28.45
CA ALA A 636 44.67 -40.29 -29.70
C ALA A 636 43.93 -41.54 -30.19
N ILE A 637 44.02 -41.82 -31.49
CA ILE A 637 43.48 -43.02 -32.14
C ILE A 637 44.62 -43.72 -32.88
N ASP A 638 44.76 -45.02 -32.69
CA ASP A 638 45.53 -45.89 -33.57
C ASP A 638 44.59 -46.56 -34.58
N TYR A 639 44.62 -46.09 -35.83
CA TYR A 639 43.75 -46.61 -36.89
C TYR A 639 44.06 -48.06 -37.30
N ASN A 640 45.30 -48.53 -37.07
CA ASN A 640 45.72 -49.89 -37.42
C ASN A 640 45.31 -50.88 -36.33
N ALA A 641 45.47 -50.48 -35.07
CA ALA A 641 45.08 -51.28 -33.91
C ALA A 641 43.59 -51.16 -33.55
N ALA A 642 42.88 -50.18 -34.13
CA ALA A 642 41.50 -49.83 -33.81
C ALA A 642 41.30 -49.50 -32.30
N THR A 643 42.28 -48.84 -31.70
CA THR A 643 42.26 -48.44 -30.29
C THR A 643 42.20 -46.92 -30.12
N LEU A 644 41.35 -46.45 -29.22
CA LEU A 644 41.21 -45.06 -28.82
C LEU A 644 41.73 -44.89 -27.40
N HIS A 645 42.56 -43.88 -27.17
CA HIS A 645 43.10 -43.54 -25.85
C HIS A 645 42.83 -42.08 -25.53
N PHE A 646 42.00 -41.78 -24.52
CA PHE A 646 41.67 -40.39 -24.17
C PHE A 646 41.47 -40.20 -22.67
N MET A 647 41.71 -38.97 -22.19
CA MET A 647 41.44 -38.59 -20.80
C MET A 647 39.98 -38.11 -20.72
N PRO A 648 39.09 -38.80 -20.00
CA PRO A 648 37.68 -38.44 -19.97
C PRO A 648 37.35 -37.38 -18.90
N ASP A 649 38.29 -37.08 -18.00
CA ASP A 649 38.11 -36.06 -16.96
C ASP A 649 38.71 -34.72 -17.41
N GLY A 650 38.11 -33.63 -16.94
CA GLY A 650 38.57 -32.29 -17.26
C GLY A 650 37.95 -31.24 -16.36
N THR A 651 38.00 -29.98 -16.78
CA THR A 651 37.40 -28.87 -16.03
C THR A 651 36.54 -27.99 -16.93
N ALA A 652 35.44 -27.47 -16.39
CA ALA A 652 34.57 -26.54 -17.08
C ALA A 652 34.09 -25.44 -16.13
N LEU A 653 33.88 -24.23 -16.67
CA LEU A 653 33.31 -23.13 -15.89
C LEU A 653 31.83 -23.39 -15.61
N LEU A 654 31.45 -23.34 -14.34
CA LEU A 654 30.06 -23.36 -13.88
C LEU A 654 29.75 -22.07 -13.08
N PRO A 655 28.55 -21.50 -13.24
CA PRO A 655 28.13 -20.35 -12.46
C PRO A 655 27.75 -20.76 -11.03
N GLU A 656 28.24 -20.03 -10.05
CA GLU A 656 27.96 -20.19 -8.63
C GLU A 656 27.47 -18.85 -8.05
N PRO A 657 26.29 -18.81 -7.39
CA PRO A 657 25.79 -17.59 -6.76
C PRO A 657 26.59 -17.24 -5.50
N THR A 658 26.94 -15.97 -5.34
CA THR A 658 27.59 -15.44 -4.14
C THR A 658 26.57 -14.74 -3.26
N TYR A 659 26.62 -15.02 -1.96
CA TYR A 659 25.71 -14.46 -0.97
C TYR A 659 26.47 -13.68 0.11
N ALA A 660 25.81 -12.71 0.73
CA ALA A 660 26.31 -12.01 1.90
C ALA A 660 25.25 -11.95 3.00
N TRP A 661 25.71 -11.97 4.25
CA TRP A 661 24.90 -11.74 5.44
C TRP A 661 24.86 -10.24 5.74
N VAL A 662 23.71 -9.60 5.54
CA VAL A 662 23.56 -8.14 5.58
C VAL A 662 22.39 -7.70 6.46
N PRO A 663 22.45 -6.52 7.12
CA PRO A 663 21.32 -6.01 7.87
C PRO A 663 20.17 -5.58 6.93
N ALA A 664 18.94 -5.98 7.24
CA ALA A 664 17.70 -5.66 6.52
C ALA A 664 16.66 -4.92 7.38
N GLY A 665 16.88 -4.79 8.69
CA GLY A 665 15.99 -4.06 9.58
C GLY A 665 16.33 -4.26 11.06
N SER A 666 15.37 -3.98 11.93
CA SER A 666 15.44 -4.30 13.35
C SER A 666 14.04 -4.53 13.91
N HIS A 667 13.87 -5.51 14.79
CA HIS A 667 12.63 -5.74 15.53
C HIS A 667 12.90 -5.77 17.03
N GLN A 668 11.85 -5.54 17.82
CA GLN A 668 11.91 -5.63 19.27
C GLN A 668 11.19 -6.89 19.73
N ASP A 669 11.84 -7.69 20.59
CA ASP A 669 11.19 -8.83 21.23
C ASP A 669 10.04 -8.33 22.14
N PRO A 670 8.80 -8.78 21.93
CA PRO A 670 7.64 -8.33 22.67
C PRO A 670 7.64 -8.72 24.16
N VAL A 671 8.43 -9.72 24.55
CA VAL A 671 8.53 -10.22 25.93
C VAL A 671 9.67 -9.53 26.68
N THR A 672 10.86 -9.42 26.06
CA THR A 672 12.05 -8.87 26.74
C THR A 672 12.26 -7.37 26.48
N GLY A 673 11.66 -6.81 25.43
CA GLY A 673 11.87 -5.42 25.02
C GLY A 673 13.25 -5.16 24.40
N THR A 674 14.03 -6.19 24.09
CA THR A 674 15.37 -6.08 23.48
C THR A 674 15.25 -5.88 21.97
N TRP A 675 16.08 -4.99 21.41
CA TRP A 675 16.16 -4.76 19.97
C TRP A 675 17.15 -5.73 19.32
N TYR A 676 16.70 -6.42 18.28
CA TYR A 676 17.52 -7.31 17.46
C TYR A 676 17.68 -6.71 16.06
N THR A 677 18.91 -6.80 15.52
CA THR A 677 19.15 -6.46 14.12
C THR A 677 18.74 -7.63 13.24
N ASP A 678 17.91 -7.33 12.27
CA ASP A 678 17.41 -8.29 11.32
C ASP A 678 18.43 -8.51 10.22
N MET A 679 19.15 -9.61 10.28
CA MET A 679 20.11 -9.99 9.25
C MET A 679 19.43 -10.82 8.15
N ARG A 680 19.93 -10.70 6.92
CA ARG A 680 19.36 -11.25 5.70
C ARG A 680 20.41 -11.93 4.85
N TRP A 681 20.11 -13.15 4.38
CA TRP A 681 20.94 -13.90 3.45
C TRP A 681 20.65 -13.43 2.01
N THR A 682 21.44 -12.47 1.56
CA THR A 682 21.16 -11.72 0.33
C THR A 682 22.09 -12.16 -0.80
N LEU A 683 21.51 -12.44 -1.97
CA LEU A 683 22.28 -12.71 -3.20
C LEU A 683 22.98 -11.43 -3.65
N THR A 684 24.31 -11.46 -3.75
CA THR A 684 25.14 -10.28 -4.09
C THR A 684 25.75 -10.34 -5.48
N GLY A 685 25.79 -11.52 -6.09
CA GLY A 685 26.37 -11.69 -7.43
C GLY A 685 26.48 -13.15 -7.83
N ILE A 686 27.15 -13.39 -8.96
CA ILE A 686 27.41 -14.72 -9.50
C ILE A 686 28.86 -14.76 -9.98
N GLN A 687 29.58 -15.78 -9.57
CA GLN A 687 30.96 -16.03 -9.96
C GLN A 687 31.06 -17.31 -10.81
N TYR A 688 32.00 -17.36 -11.73
CA TYR A 688 32.27 -18.55 -12.54
C TYR A 688 33.46 -19.31 -11.95
N VAL A 689 33.21 -20.51 -11.46
CA VAL A 689 34.24 -21.37 -10.85
C VAL A 689 34.64 -22.48 -11.82
N ASN A 690 35.93 -22.83 -11.81
CA ASN A 690 36.43 -23.93 -12.63
C ASN A 690 36.11 -25.25 -11.92
N THR A 691 35.07 -25.94 -12.40
CA THR A 691 34.58 -27.18 -11.78
C THR A 691 35.11 -28.38 -12.54
N ALA A 692 35.70 -29.32 -11.81
CA ALA A 692 36.12 -30.59 -12.40
C ALA A 692 34.89 -31.43 -12.79
N TYR A 693 34.98 -32.10 -13.93
CA TYR A 693 34.05 -33.18 -14.29
C TYR A 693 34.84 -34.48 -14.39
N THR A 694 34.19 -35.56 -13.97
CA THR A 694 34.77 -36.89 -13.95
C THR A 694 33.85 -37.87 -14.67
N PHE A 695 34.43 -38.80 -15.43
CA PHE A 695 33.67 -39.93 -15.95
C PHE A 695 33.16 -40.81 -14.79
N PRO A 696 31.86 -41.19 -14.77
CA PRO A 696 31.31 -42.03 -13.71
C PRO A 696 32.04 -43.37 -13.60
N ASP A 697 32.36 -43.78 -12.38
CA ASP A 697 32.88 -45.13 -12.11
C ASP A 697 31.70 -46.12 -11.94
N GLY A 698 31.79 -47.32 -12.52
CA GLY A 698 30.74 -48.35 -12.47
C GLY A 698 29.58 -48.14 -13.46
N GLU A 699 28.43 -48.80 -13.25
CA GLU A 699 27.38 -49.07 -14.26
C GLU A 699 26.75 -47.81 -14.88
N GLY A 700 27.02 -46.63 -14.30
CA GLY A 700 26.58 -45.33 -14.80
C GLY A 700 27.43 -44.74 -15.92
N GLY A 701 28.66 -45.21 -16.16
CA GLY A 701 29.57 -44.69 -17.19
C GLY A 701 29.41 -45.37 -18.55
N TRP A 702 29.26 -44.58 -19.62
CA TRP A 702 29.18 -45.10 -20.98
C TRP A 702 29.95 -44.25 -21.99
N VAL A 703 30.46 -44.91 -23.03
CA VAL A 703 31.14 -44.32 -24.17
C VAL A 703 30.53 -44.89 -25.45
N ASP A 704 29.94 -44.04 -26.29
CA ASP A 704 29.50 -44.38 -27.64
C ASP A 704 30.58 -43.96 -28.64
N VAL A 705 31.08 -44.91 -29.43
CA VAL A 705 32.03 -44.64 -30.52
C VAL A 705 31.35 -44.93 -31.84
N THR A 706 31.20 -43.90 -32.67
CA THR A 706 30.69 -44.04 -34.05
C THR A 706 31.86 -43.89 -35.03
N TYR A 707 32.02 -44.82 -35.95
CA TYR A 707 33.14 -44.84 -36.89
C TYR A 707 32.79 -45.58 -38.19
N ARG A 708 33.72 -45.53 -39.16
CA ARG A 708 33.56 -46.20 -40.45
C ARG A 708 34.79 -47.07 -40.79
N ASN A 709 34.53 -48.27 -41.29
CA ASN A 709 35.56 -49.12 -41.92
C ASN A 709 35.79 -48.74 -43.40
N ASN A 710 36.95 -49.10 -43.95
CA ASN A 710 37.33 -48.79 -45.33
C ASN A 710 36.57 -49.61 -46.41
N ASN A 711 35.32 -50.02 -46.14
CA ASN A 711 34.51 -50.79 -47.09
C ASN A 711 33.92 -49.87 -48.17
N SER A 712 33.64 -50.45 -49.35
CA SER A 712 33.18 -49.80 -50.59
C SER A 712 32.26 -48.61 -50.39
N ALA A 713 32.64 -47.44 -50.92
CA ALA A 713 31.88 -46.20 -50.83
C ALA A 713 30.95 -46.00 -52.04
N GLN A 714 29.72 -45.53 -51.81
CA GLN A 714 28.76 -45.21 -52.86
C GLN A 714 28.76 -43.69 -53.11
N ALA A 715 28.84 -43.27 -54.37
CA ALA A 715 28.79 -41.86 -54.73
C ALA A 715 27.33 -41.36 -54.77
N GLN A 716 27.09 -40.15 -54.26
CA GLN A 716 25.78 -39.53 -54.24
C GLN A 716 25.89 -38.01 -54.40
N ASN A 717 24.82 -37.42 -54.93
CA ASN A 717 24.63 -35.97 -54.95
C ASN A 717 23.44 -35.58 -54.07
N ALA A 718 23.56 -34.48 -53.34
CA ALA A 718 22.48 -33.83 -52.62
C ALA A 718 22.44 -32.35 -52.94
N THR A 719 21.26 -31.74 -52.88
CA THR A 719 21.08 -30.29 -53.01
C THR A 719 20.74 -29.72 -51.64
N LEU A 720 21.50 -28.73 -51.19
CA LEU A 720 21.33 -28.05 -49.91
C LEU A 720 20.88 -26.62 -50.16
N THR A 721 19.76 -26.20 -49.59
CA THR A 721 19.23 -24.84 -49.78
C THR A 721 19.45 -24.00 -48.53
N ALA A 722 20.05 -22.81 -48.68
CA ALA A 722 20.19 -21.83 -47.60
C ALA A 722 18.85 -21.12 -47.32
N GLN A 723 18.04 -21.75 -46.48
CA GLN A 723 16.75 -21.22 -46.02
C GLN A 723 16.84 -20.53 -44.65
N ALA A 724 17.85 -20.87 -43.86
CA ALA A 724 18.06 -20.29 -42.54
C ALA A 724 19.54 -20.09 -42.21
N LEU A 725 19.84 -19.01 -41.49
CA LEU A 725 21.12 -18.78 -40.84
C LEU A 725 20.97 -18.96 -39.34
N ARG A 726 21.89 -19.69 -38.72
CA ARG A 726 21.93 -19.94 -37.28
C ARG A 726 23.04 -19.10 -36.66
N ILE A 727 22.71 -18.37 -35.61
CA ILE A 727 23.64 -17.59 -34.81
C ILE A 727 23.40 -17.97 -33.35
N ASP A 728 24.37 -18.63 -32.74
CA ASP A 728 24.44 -18.74 -31.29
C ASP A 728 24.93 -17.40 -30.72
N VAL A 729 24.08 -16.76 -29.92
CA VAL A 729 24.35 -15.48 -29.26
C VAL A 729 24.87 -15.62 -27.82
N THR A 730 24.91 -16.83 -27.26
CA THR A 730 25.48 -17.13 -25.94
C THR A 730 26.50 -18.28 -26.00
N PRO A 731 27.49 -18.27 -26.92
CA PRO A 731 28.39 -19.40 -27.09
C PRO A 731 29.17 -19.69 -25.80
N GLY A 732 29.06 -20.94 -25.32
CA GLY A 732 29.73 -21.41 -24.11
C GLY A 732 29.00 -21.12 -22.79
N PHE A 733 27.81 -20.50 -22.84
CA PHE A 733 26.97 -20.21 -21.67
C PHE A 733 25.57 -20.82 -21.86
N SER A 734 24.97 -21.27 -20.77
CA SER A 734 23.63 -21.87 -20.73
C SER A 734 22.60 -20.99 -20.00
N GLU A 735 22.90 -19.70 -19.86
CA GLU A 735 22.03 -18.71 -19.21
C GLU A 735 20.84 -18.37 -20.10
N ALA A 736 19.68 -18.10 -19.48
CA ALA A 736 18.52 -17.65 -20.24
C ALA A 736 18.70 -16.18 -20.66
N ILE A 737 18.41 -15.88 -21.93
CA ILE A 737 18.41 -14.52 -22.45
C ILE A 737 17.19 -13.78 -21.91
N LEU A 738 17.40 -12.55 -21.48
CA LEU A 738 16.31 -11.67 -21.08
C LEU A 738 15.59 -11.14 -22.33
N GLU A 739 14.27 -11.30 -22.37
CA GLU A 739 13.44 -10.84 -23.48
C GLU A 739 13.56 -9.32 -23.71
N GLY A 740 13.58 -8.91 -24.97
CA GLY A 740 13.72 -7.52 -25.41
C GLY A 740 15.12 -6.93 -25.23
N SER A 741 16.08 -7.71 -24.71
CA SER A 741 17.45 -7.26 -24.45
C SER A 741 18.42 -7.46 -25.62
N MET A 742 18.07 -8.29 -26.60
CA MET A 742 18.95 -8.72 -27.67
C MET A 742 18.89 -7.75 -28.85
N ARG A 743 20.03 -7.16 -29.18
CA ARG A 743 20.23 -6.34 -30.38
C ARG A 743 21.59 -6.63 -30.99
N PHE A 744 21.61 -6.96 -32.27
CA PHE A 744 22.85 -7.12 -33.04
C PHE A 744 22.71 -6.53 -34.44
N THR A 745 23.85 -6.32 -35.10
CA THR A 745 23.90 -5.91 -36.51
C THR A 745 24.51 -7.02 -37.35
N LEU A 746 23.97 -7.24 -38.54
CA LEU A 746 24.46 -8.23 -39.50
C LEU A 746 24.22 -7.71 -40.92
N GLY A 747 25.26 -7.69 -41.74
CA GLY A 747 25.16 -7.22 -43.13
C GLY A 747 24.64 -5.79 -43.30
N GLY A 748 24.92 -4.90 -42.32
CA GLY A 748 24.44 -3.51 -42.31
C GLY A 748 23.00 -3.32 -41.78
N SER A 749 22.25 -4.39 -41.56
CA SER A 749 20.92 -4.35 -40.94
C SER A 749 20.99 -4.57 -39.43
N THR A 750 20.02 -4.01 -38.69
CA THR A 750 19.86 -4.18 -37.24
C THR A 750 18.77 -5.20 -36.95
N TYR A 751 19.01 -6.11 -36.02
CA TYR A 751 18.04 -7.12 -35.57
C TYR A 751 17.76 -6.89 -34.08
N VAL A 752 16.49 -6.88 -33.71
CA VAL A 752 16.00 -6.76 -32.33
C VAL A 752 15.05 -7.90 -32.02
N ASP A 753 15.08 -8.41 -30.80
CA ASP A 753 14.13 -9.43 -30.36
C ASP A 753 12.85 -8.82 -29.78
N ARG A 754 11.71 -9.48 -30.04
CA ARG A 754 10.42 -9.20 -29.41
C ARG A 754 9.65 -10.52 -29.28
N GLN A 755 9.46 -11.00 -28.06
CA GLN A 755 8.66 -12.19 -27.75
C GLN A 755 9.09 -13.44 -28.55
N GLY A 756 10.38 -13.73 -28.59
CA GLY A 756 10.95 -14.89 -29.30
C GLY A 756 11.04 -14.73 -30.82
N LEU A 757 10.56 -13.62 -31.38
CA LEU A 757 10.69 -13.27 -32.79
C LEU A 757 11.79 -12.23 -32.99
N LEU A 758 12.50 -12.33 -34.12
CA LEU A 758 13.51 -11.36 -34.53
C LEU A 758 12.94 -10.42 -35.58
N TYR A 759 13.07 -9.11 -35.34
CA TYR A 759 12.65 -8.06 -36.26
C TYR A 759 13.87 -7.33 -36.80
N ARG A 760 13.93 -7.20 -38.12
CA ARG A 760 14.98 -6.51 -38.86
C ARG A 760 14.56 -5.07 -39.16
N ASP A 761 15.51 -4.16 -38.97
CA ASP A 761 15.44 -2.72 -39.27
C ASP A 761 14.13 -2.05 -38.79
N PRO A 762 13.86 -2.03 -37.46
CA PRO A 762 12.67 -1.36 -36.91
C PRO A 762 12.65 0.13 -37.25
N ASP A 763 11.57 0.58 -37.88
CA ASP A 763 11.36 1.97 -38.29
C ASP A 763 11.24 2.91 -37.06
N PRO A 764 12.08 3.95 -36.93
CA PRO A 764 12.01 4.90 -35.83
C PRO A 764 10.69 5.70 -35.74
N ALA A 765 9.88 5.79 -36.81
CA ALA A 765 8.60 6.51 -36.79
C ALA A 765 7.44 5.66 -36.27
N THR A 766 7.42 4.38 -36.64
CA THR A 766 6.27 3.48 -36.39
C THR A 766 6.59 2.36 -35.40
N GLY A 767 7.88 2.12 -35.15
CA GLY A 767 8.36 0.98 -34.37
C GLY A 767 8.22 -0.37 -35.07
N ALA A 768 7.69 -0.41 -36.30
CA ALA A 768 7.48 -1.63 -37.07
C ALA A 768 8.79 -2.10 -37.71
N GLY A 769 9.09 -3.39 -37.64
CA GLY A 769 10.23 -4.01 -38.33
C GLY A 769 9.76 -5.17 -39.20
N ILE A 770 10.64 -5.66 -40.06
CA ILE A 770 10.38 -6.84 -40.88
C ILE A 770 10.67 -8.08 -40.04
N GLN A 771 9.71 -8.98 -39.85
CA GLN A 771 9.98 -10.24 -39.15
C GLN A 771 11.01 -11.06 -39.94
N ALA A 772 12.15 -11.33 -39.33
CA ALA A 772 13.32 -11.90 -39.99
C ALA A 772 13.81 -13.22 -39.37
N GLY A 773 13.17 -13.70 -38.30
CA GLY A 773 13.55 -14.98 -37.68
C GLY A 773 12.96 -15.20 -36.30
N THR A 774 13.56 -16.14 -35.56
CA THR A 774 13.20 -16.50 -34.18
C THR A 774 14.46 -16.56 -33.30
N ILE A 775 14.29 -16.39 -32.00
CA ILE A 775 15.34 -16.60 -30.98
C ILE A 775 14.77 -17.50 -29.89
N ASP A 776 15.53 -18.53 -29.52
CA ASP A 776 15.24 -19.34 -28.35
C ASP A 776 16.02 -18.77 -27.16
N TYR A 777 15.28 -18.21 -26.20
CA TYR A 777 15.85 -17.58 -25.02
C TYR A 777 16.52 -18.57 -24.06
N SER A 778 16.27 -19.87 -24.18
CA SER A 778 16.82 -20.89 -23.27
C SER A 778 18.22 -21.38 -23.66
N ASN A 779 18.54 -21.37 -24.96
CA ASN A 779 19.80 -21.86 -25.49
C ASN A 779 20.57 -20.82 -26.32
N GLY A 780 19.99 -19.63 -26.54
CA GLY A 780 20.61 -18.53 -27.29
C GLY A 780 20.76 -18.77 -28.79
N LEU A 781 20.00 -19.71 -29.37
CA LEU A 781 20.03 -19.96 -30.81
C LEU A 781 19.07 -19.01 -31.55
N ALA A 782 19.63 -18.02 -32.25
CA ALA A 782 18.91 -17.20 -33.22
C ALA A 782 18.87 -17.91 -34.58
N VAL A 783 17.67 -18.07 -35.15
CA VAL A 783 17.44 -18.62 -36.48
C VAL A 783 16.87 -17.51 -37.37
N LEU A 784 17.66 -17.02 -38.31
CA LEU A 784 17.26 -16.00 -39.28
C LEU A 784 16.72 -16.65 -40.54
N ALA A 785 15.53 -16.23 -40.97
CA ALA A 785 14.88 -16.60 -42.22
C ALA A 785 14.93 -15.47 -43.29
N ASP A 786 15.24 -14.24 -42.88
CA ASP A 786 15.48 -13.09 -43.78
C ASP A 786 16.77 -12.37 -43.41
N TRP A 787 17.58 -11.99 -44.42
CA TRP A 787 18.83 -11.25 -44.22
C TRP A 787 19.27 -10.47 -45.47
N ALA A 788 20.24 -9.56 -45.30
CA ALA A 788 20.84 -8.78 -46.39
C ALA A 788 21.89 -9.60 -47.17
N ALA A 789 21.48 -10.27 -48.27
CA ALA A 789 22.38 -11.05 -49.11
C ALA A 789 23.54 -10.20 -49.69
N GLY A 790 24.71 -10.82 -49.87
CA GLY A 790 25.90 -10.20 -50.48
C GLY A 790 26.72 -9.29 -49.57
N GLN A 791 26.30 -9.11 -48.31
CA GLN A 791 27.02 -8.32 -47.30
C GLN A 791 27.93 -9.19 -46.43
N GLY A 792 28.81 -8.57 -45.63
CA GLY A 792 29.66 -9.28 -44.68
C GLY A 792 28.82 -10.05 -43.64
N ALA A 793 29.20 -11.30 -43.38
CA ALA A 793 28.44 -12.23 -42.53
C ALA A 793 28.90 -12.27 -41.06
N GLN A 794 29.71 -11.29 -40.63
CA GLN A 794 30.14 -11.14 -39.25
C GLN A 794 29.10 -10.34 -38.45
N PRO A 795 28.37 -10.95 -37.50
CA PRO A 795 27.44 -10.22 -36.67
C PRO A 795 28.19 -9.44 -35.57
N SER A 796 27.66 -8.28 -35.20
CA SER A 796 28.16 -7.45 -34.10
C SER A 796 27.07 -7.25 -33.06
N LEU A 797 27.28 -7.81 -31.87
CA LEU A 797 26.38 -7.67 -30.74
C LEU A 797 26.45 -6.25 -30.17
N GLN A 798 25.30 -5.58 -30.09
CA GLN A 798 25.15 -4.25 -29.54
C GLN A 798 24.55 -4.28 -28.13
N SER A 799 23.62 -5.22 -27.90
CA SER A 799 22.93 -5.39 -26.63
C SER A 799 22.60 -6.87 -26.37
N LEU A 800 22.84 -7.33 -25.15
CA LEU A 800 22.38 -8.62 -24.63
C LEU A 800 22.44 -8.61 -23.10
N ALA A 801 21.34 -8.95 -22.45
CA ALA A 801 21.33 -9.29 -21.04
C ALA A 801 20.87 -10.74 -20.86
N THR A 802 21.52 -11.45 -19.97
CA THR A 802 21.12 -12.79 -19.54
C THR A 802 20.67 -12.73 -18.10
N SER A 803 19.78 -13.65 -17.72
CA SER A 803 19.30 -13.81 -16.36
C SER A 803 19.46 -15.24 -15.90
N PHE A 804 19.65 -15.39 -14.60
CA PHE A 804 19.50 -16.68 -13.95
C PHE A 804 18.06 -16.81 -13.46
N ASN A 805 17.45 -17.96 -13.72
CA ASN A 805 16.02 -18.16 -13.56
C ASN A 805 15.53 -18.21 -12.10
N VAL A 806 16.32 -17.81 -11.10
CA VAL A 806 15.94 -17.97 -9.70
C VAL A 806 16.50 -16.87 -8.80
N GLN A 807 15.61 -16.13 -8.13
CA GLN A 807 15.93 -15.23 -7.01
C GLN A 807 15.54 -15.94 -5.70
N SER A 808 16.49 -16.07 -4.78
CA SER A 808 16.22 -16.58 -3.44
C SER A 808 16.09 -15.45 -2.42
N VAL A 809 15.14 -15.60 -1.51
CA VAL A 809 14.96 -14.75 -0.33
C VAL A 809 14.82 -15.62 0.91
N ASP A 810 15.21 -15.09 2.06
CA ASP A 810 15.04 -15.70 3.38
C ASP A 810 14.01 -14.94 4.24
N MET A 811 13.58 -13.76 3.80
CA MET A 811 12.60 -12.91 4.49
C MET A 811 11.75 -12.16 3.47
N VAL A 812 10.47 -11.96 3.79
CA VAL A 812 9.53 -11.13 3.03
C VAL A 812 8.66 -10.31 3.97
N THR A 813 8.43 -9.06 3.62
CA THR A 813 7.47 -8.18 4.29
C THR A 813 6.49 -7.60 3.29
N PHE A 814 5.20 -7.64 3.62
CA PHE A 814 4.14 -7.17 2.74
C PHE A 814 2.89 -6.68 3.47
N ARG A 815 2.00 -6.01 2.73
CA ARG A 815 0.66 -5.65 3.21
C ARG A 815 -0.40 -6.44 2.46
N THR A 816 -1.46 -6.86 3.15
CA THR A 816 -2.63 -7.48 2.53
C THR A 816 -3.45 -6.46 1.70
N PRO A 817 -4.30 -6.91 0.76
CA PRO A 817 -5.11 -6.02 -0.10
C PRO A 817 -6.11 -5.14 0.66
N GLY A 818 -6.42 -5.49 1.90
CA GLY A 818 -7.24 -4.70 2.80
C GLY A 818 -6.98 -5.09 4.25
N ALA A 819 -7.48 -4.28 5.17
CA ALA A 819 -7.36 -4.46 6.61
C ALA A 819 -8.66 -3.99 7.31
N PRO A 820 -9.06 -4.60 8.43
CA PRO A 820 -8.38 -5.69 9.15
C PRO A 820 -8.58 -7.08 8.51
N VAL A 821 -7.64 -7.98 8.79
CA VAL A 821 -7.64 -9.38 8.36
C VAL A 821 -8.27 -10.25 9.46
N ALA A 822 -9.00 -11.31 9.09
CA ALA A 822 -9.54 -12.26 10.05
C ALA A 822 -8.41 -12.97 10.81
N PRO A 823 -8.41 -12.97 12.16
CA PRO A 823 -7.42 -13.69 12.95
C PRO A 823 -7.36 -15.16 12.55
N GLY A 824 -6.15 -15.71 12.40
CA GLY A 824 -5.95 -17.09 11.97
C GLY A 824 -6.21 -17.39 10.49
N SER A 825 -6.52 -16.38 9.65
CA SER A 825 -6.85 -16.62 8.23
C SER A 825 -5.68 -16.51 7.25
N LEU A 826 -4.56 -15.91 7.66
CA LEU A 826 -3.41 -15.71 6.78
C LEU A 826 -2.62 -17.02 6.63
N TYR A 827 -2.69 -17.62 5.45
CA TYR A 827 -1.91 -18.80 5.06
C TYR A 827 -0.84 -18.40 4.05
N ILE A 828 0.37 -18.94 4.20
CA ILE A 828 1.51 -18.70 3.31
C ILE A 828 2.08 -20.03 2.85
N SER A 829 2.48 -20.11 1.58
CA SER A 829 3.22 -21.23 1.01
C SER A 829 4.37 -20.76 0.13
N ALA A 830 5.48 -21.50 0.13
CA ALA A 830 6.64 -21.22 -0.69
C ALA A 830 7.51 -22.48 -0.91
N ASN A 831 8.42 -22.45 -1.90
CA ASN A 831 9.37 -23.55 -2.16
C ASN A 831 10.81 -23.15 -1.80
N THR A 832 11.53 -24.04 -1.12
CA THR A 832 12.96 -23.87 -0.84
C THR A 832 13.79 -23.90 -2.13
N ALA A 833 15.04 -23.44 -2.05
CA ALA A 833 16.03 -23.56 -3.13
C ALA A 833 16.23 -25.01 -3.63
N THR A 834 15.96 -26.00 -2.78
CA THR A 834 16.02 -27.44 -3.10
C THR A 834 14.72 -28.03 -3.66
N GLY A 835 13.66 -27.22 -3.80
CA GLY A 835 12.35 -27.63 -4.33
C GLY A 835 11.37 -28.20 -3.30
N ARG A 836 11.69 -28.16 -2.00
CA ARG A 836 10.79 -28.60 -0.91
C ARG A 836 9.74 -27.52 -0.62
N ARG A 837 8.47 -27.89 -0.55
CA ARG A 837 7.38 -26.97 -0.18
C ARG A 837 7.35 -26.71 1.33
N ILE A 838 7.13 -25.47 1.73
CA ILE A 838 6.90 -25.00 3.10
C ILE A 838 5.56 -24.28 3.13
N GLU A 839 4.79 -24.48 4.19
CA GLU A 839 3.50 -23.84 4.39
C GLU A 839 3.24 -23.59 5.87
N ALA A 840 2.57 -22.48 6.19
CA ALA A 840 1.97 -22.29 7.50
C ALA A 840 0.80 -21.32 7.48
N THR A 841 -0.01 -21.41 8.53
CA THR A 841 -1.09 -20.47 8.84
C THR A 841 -0.72 -19.72 10.11
N ALA A 842 -0.92 -18.40 10.11
CA ALA A 842 -0.78 -17.62 11.33
C ALA A 842 -1.81 -18.05 12.38
N ASP A 843 -1.47 -17.99 13.66
CA ASP A 843 -2.42 -18.23 14.75
C ASP A 843 -3.36 -17.04 15.01
N GLY A 844 -4.20 -17.15 16.05
CA GLY A 844 -5.15 -16.10 16.44
C GLY A 844 -4.49 -14.81 16.95
N ASP A 845 -3.25 -14.88 17.42
CA ASP A 845 -2.45 -13.73 17.87
C ASP A 845 -1.57 -13.16 16.74
N GLY A 846 -1.58 -13.82 15.57
CA GLY A 846 -0.90 -13.41 14.36
C GLY A 846 0.52 -13.95 14.22
N TYR A 847 0.94 -14.97 14.98
CA TYR A 847 2.28 -15.55 14.86
C TYR A 847 2.30 -16.75 13.91
N PHE A 848 3.39 -16.88 13.15
CA PHE A 848 3.71 -18.09 12.40
C PHE A 848 4.69 -18.92 13.22
N THR A 849 4.27 -20.05 13.75
CA THR A 849 5.13 -20.92 14.56
C THR A 849 5.31 -22.28 13.89
N THR A 850 6.31 -22.39 13.02
CA THR A 850 6.70 -23.68 12.42
C THR A 850 8.21 -23.89 12.51
N ALA A 851 8.66 -25.12 12.27
CA ALA A 851 10.08 -25.47 12.37
C ALA A 851 10.97 -24.74 11.34
N ASP A 852 10.43 -24.37 10.17
CA ASP A 852 11.17 -23.79 9.05
C ASP A 852 10.68 -22.37 8.65
N MET A 853 9.74 -21.79 9.42
CA MET A 853 9.20 -20.46 9.18
C MET A 853 8.75 -19.80 10.51
N ASP A 854 9.19 -18.56 10.70
CA ASP A 854 8.84 -17.68 11.81
C ASP A 854 8.35 -16.35 11.26
N GLY A 855 7.46 -15.66 11.97
CA GLY A 855 6.91 -14.41 11.49
C GLY A 855 5.70 -13.93 12.26
N ARG A 856 5.23 -12.74 11.88
CA ARG A 856 4.07 -12.10 12.50
C ARG A 856 3.22 -11.36 11.47
N VAL A 857 1.91 -11.42 11.64
CA VAL A 857 0.92 -10.56 11.00
C VAL A 857 0.24 -9.68 12.04
N ASN A 858 0.17 -8.38 11.76
CA ASN A 858 -0.73 -7.49 12.49
C ASN A 858 -2.09 -7.51 11.79
N TYR A 859 -3.05 -8.24 12.35
CA TYR A 859 -4.40 -8.38 11.80
C TYR A 859 -5.16 -7.05 11.69
N GLN A 860 -4.81 -6.03 12.47
CA GLN A 860 -5.47 -4.71 12.38
C GLN A 860 -4.98 -3.90 11.17
N THR A 861 -3.68 -3.98 10.87
CA THR A 861 -3.05 -3.16 9.82
C THR A 861 -2.85 -3.91 8.51
N GLY A 862 -2.94 -5.24 8.54
CA GLY A 862 -2.71 -6.11 7.38
C GLY A 862 -1.23 -6.29 7.03
N VAL A 863 -0.30 -5.79 7.85
CA VAL A 863 1.14 -5.95 7.61
C VAL A 863 1.59 -7.32 8.10
N ALA A 864 2.27 -8.07 7.23
CA ALA A 864 2.85 -9.36 7.54
C ALA A 864 4.36 -9.37 7.26
N THR A 865 5.12 -9.92 8.19
CA THR A 865 6.57 -10.13 8.07
C THR A 865 6.89 -11.57 8.38
N VAL A 866 7.56 -12.23 7.44
CA VAL A 866 7.83 -13.68 7.51
C VAL A 866 9.28 -13.96 7.15
N ARG A 867 9.88 -14.87 7.91
CA ARG A 867 11.25 -15.34 7.81
C ARG A 867 11.27 -16.84 7.63
N PHE A 868 12.14 -17.29 6.75
CA PHE A 868 12.34 -18.70 6.44
C PHE A 868 13.67 -19.15 7.05
N GLY A 869 13.62 -20.16 7.90
CA GLY A 869 14.77 -20.59 8.68
C GLY A 869 14.37 -21.41 9.90
N ARG A 870 15.37 -21.89 10.64
CA ARG A 870 15.16 -22.71 11.82
C ARG A 870 16.14 -22.36 12.93
N GLN A 871 15.73 -22.49 14.19
CA GLN A 871 16.61 -22.36 15.34
C GLN A 871 17.49 -23.62 15.46
N VAL A 872 18.82 -23.47 15.46
CA VAL A 872 19.80 -24.56 15.62
C VAL A 872 20.70 -24.30 16.83
N THR A 873 21.32 -25.34 17.39
CA THR A 873 22.29 -25.19 18.47
C THR A 873 23.53 -24.43 17.98
N ALA A 874 23.96 -23.40 18.72
CA ALA A 874 25.08 -22.55 18.33
C ALA A 874 26.43 -23.30 18.35
N ALA A 875 26.63 -24.18 19.33
CA ALA A 875 27.86 -24.96 19.48
C ALA A 875 28.10 -25.88 18.27
N GLY A 876 29.28 -25.78 17.65
CA GLY A 876 29.69 -26.56 16.48
C GLY A 876 29.38 -25.90 15.13
N ASN A 877 28.76 -24.71 15.11
CA ASN A 877 28.46 -23.94 13.91
C ASN A 877 29.26 -22.62 13.82
N GLU A 878 30.33 -22.47 14.59
CA GLU A 878 31.08 -21.20 14.72
C GLU A 878 31.83 -20.79 13.44
N ALA A 879 32.04 -21.74 12.52
CA ALA A 879 32.68 -21.48 11.21
C ALA A 879 31.67 -21.04 10.14
N GLU A 880 30.38 -21.03 10.45
CA GLU A 880 29.33 -20.71 9.49
C GLU A 880 29.16 -19.19 9.31
N PRO A 881 28.93 -18.70 8.08
CA PRO A 881 28.87 -17.26 7.77
C PRO A 881 27.66 -16.52 8.35
N TRP A 882 26.65 -17.25 8.85
CA TRP A 882 25.49 -16.69 9.55
C TRP A 882 25.67 -16.70 11.07
N TYR A 883 26.75 -17.31 11.58
CA TYR A 883 27.01 -17.36 13.01
C TYR A 883 27.50 -16.01 13.50
N ASP A 884 26.80 -15.47 14.49
CA ASP A 884 27.22 -14.30 15.26
C ASP A 884 27.05 -14.62 16.74
N ALA A 885 28.13 -14.45 17.51
CA ALA A 885 28.13 -14.73 18.94
C ALA A 885 27.16 -13.82 19.71
N GLU A 886 26.86 -12.62 19.19
CA GLU A 886 25.91 -11.68 19.79
C GLU A 886 24.44 -12.09 19.56
N LEU A 887 24.18 -13.00 18.60
CA LEU A 887 22.83 -13.46 18.23
C LEU A 887 22.46 -14.82 18.84
N VAL A 888 23.30 -15.38 19.71
CA VAL A 888 23.01 -16.64 20.42
C VAL A 888 22.05 -16.36 21.57
N GLY A 889 20.87 -16.99 21.53
CA GLY A 889 19.86 -16.88 22.58
C GLY A 889 20.31 -17.46 23.92
N GLU A 890 19.61 -17.11 25.00
CA GLU A 890 19.87 -17.65 26.35
C GLU A 890 19.74 -19.19 26.41
N ASP A 891 19.00 -19.78 25.46
CA ASP A 891 18.82 -21.23 25.29
C ASP A 891 19.97 -21.90 24.50
N GLY A 892 20.99 -21.15 24.11
CA GLY A 892 22.14 -21.63 23.33
C GLY A 892 21.82 -21.91 21.86
N LYS A 893 20.68 -21.42 21.35
CA LYS A 893 20.28 -21.55 19.95
C LYS A 893 20.53 -20.26 19.17
N ILE A 894 20.60 -20.42 17.85
CA ILE A 894 20.85 -19.36 16.88
C ILE A 894 20.02 -19.64 15.61
N TRP A 895 19.55 -18.57 14.98
CA TRP A 895 18.75 -18.65 13.77
C TRP A 895 19.61 -19.03 12.56
N ARG A 896 19.28 -20.14 11.90
CA ARG A 896 19.86 -20.55 10.62
C ARG A 896 18.91 -20.20 9.47
N PRO A 897 19.29 -19.30 8.54
CA PRO A 897 18.43 -18.88 7.43
C PRO A 897 18.23 -20.00 6.41
N LEU A 898 17.07 -20.00 5.75
CA LEU A 898 16.70 -20.92 4.67
C LEU A 898 16.38 -20.14 3.40
N SER A 899 16.97 -20.53 2.27
CA SER A 899 16.70 -19.87 0.99
C SER A 899 15.41 -20.39 0.35
N VAL A 900 14.50 -19.48 0.03
CA VAL A 900 13.20 -19.74 -0.61
C VAL A 900 13.14 -19.01 -1.95
N VAL A 901 12.59 -19.65 -2.98
CA VAL A 901 12.45 -19.03 -4.31
C VAL A 901 11.36 -17.97 -4.25
N ALA A 902 11.73 -16.70 -4.46
CA ALA A 902 10.83 -15.55 -4.32
C ALA A 902 9.54 -15.72 -5.14
N ASP A 903 9.68 -16.13 -6.41
CA ASP A 903 8.59 -16.33 -7.38
C ASP A 903 7.52 -17.33 -6.91
N THR A 904 7.84 -18.20 -5.94
CA THR A 904 6.95 -19.24 -5.42
C THR A 904 6.17 -18.83 -4.17
N ILE A 905 6.46 -17.67 -3.58
CA ILE A 905 5.78 -17.23 -2.36
C ILE A 905 4.35 -16.79 -2.70
N ARG A 906 3.38 -17.47 -2.11
CA ARG A 906 1.94 -17.20 -2.26
C ARG A 906 1.27 -17.11 -0.90
N PHE A 907 0.31 -16.21 -0.76
CA PHE A 907 -0.49 -16.08 0.44
C PHE A 907 -1.99 -16.01 0.15
N ASN A 908 -2.77 -16.49 1.12
CA ASN A 908 -4.22 -16.41 1.16
C ASN A 908 -4.63 -15.72 2.46
N CYS A 909 -5.66 -14.88 2.45
CA CYS A 909 -6.22 -14.32 3.68
C CYS A 909 -7.70 -14.00 3.52
N VAL A 910 -8.39 -13.82 4.64
CA VAL A 910 -9.77 -13.32 4.66
C VAL A 910 -9.74 -11.90 5.19
N VAL A 911 -10.15 -10.94 4.37
CA VAL A 911 -10.24 -9.54 4.77
C VAL A 911 -11.66 -9.27 5.27
N PHE A 912 -11.79 -8.59 6.41
CA PHE A 912 -13.08 -8.07 6.83
C PHE A 912 -13.42 -6.83 6.02
N SER A 913 -14.52 -6.90 5.28
CA SER A 913 -15.20 -5.71 4.77
C SER A 913 -16.39 -5.41 5.69
N TYR A 914 -16.65 -4.14 5.95
CA TYR A 914 -17.84 -3.74 6.69
C TYR A 914 -18.91 -3.35 5.67
N LEU A 915 -20.04 -4.06 5.71
CA LEU A 915 -21.20 -3.69 4.91
C LEU A 915 -21.89 -2.51 5.62
N PRO A 916 -21.92 -1.31 5.02
CA PRO A 916 -22.72 -0.23 5.56
C PRO A 916 -24.20 -0.64 5.54
N LEU A 917 -24.88 -0.37 6.64
CA LEU A 917 -26.33 -0.48 6.73
C LEU A 917 -26.96 0.70 5.98
N ASN A 918 -28.16 0.49 5.40
CA ASN A 918 -28.81 1.54 4.62
C ASN A 918 -28.98 2.85 5.44
N ALA A 919 -28.47 3.96 4.90
CA ALA A 919 -28.54 5.29 5.50
C ALA A 919 -29.97 5.72 5.89
N ASP A 920 -30.99 5.31 5.12
CA ASP A 920 -32.40 5.62 5.41
C ASP A 920 -32.92 4.92 6.67
N VAL A 921 -32.32 3.77 7.02
CA VAL A 921 -32.71 2.99 8.21
C VAL A 921 -31.95 3.48 9.44
N ILE A 922 -30.65 3.77 9.31
CA ILE A 922 -29.81 4.18 10.45
C ILE A 922 -29.87 5.69 10.73
N GLY A 923 -30.35 6.50 9.77
CA GLY A 923 -30.54 7.95 9.92
C GLY A 923 -29.26 8.80 9.85
N LEU A 924 -28.13 8.18 9.46
CA LEU A 924 -26.79 8.75 9.19
C LEU A 924 -26.22 8.09 7.92
N ASP A 925 -25.41 8.80 7.13
CA ASP A 925 -24.72 8.22 5.98
C ASP A 925 -23.42 7.49 6.41
N PRO A 926 -23.38 6.15 6.39
CA PRO A 926 -22.23 5.39 6.88
C PRO A 926 -21.04 5.39 5.91
N VAL A 927 -21.27 5.74 4.64
CA VAL A 927 -20.20 5.84 3.64
C VAL A 927 -19.31 7.05 3.93
N ARG A 928 -19.88 8.07 4.58
CA ARG A 928 -19.16 9.26 5.01
C ARG A 928 -18.43 9.09 6.35
N LEU A 929 -18.66 7.98 7.05
CA LEU A 929 -18.07 7.62 8.34
C LEU A 929 -16.99 6.54 8.18
N PRO A 930 -16.16 6.31 9.22
CA PRO A 930 -15.23 5.19 9.25
C PRO A 930 -15.90 3.86 8.91
N SER A 931 -15.18 2.98 8.20
CA SER A 931 -15.72 1.69 7.75
C SER A 931 -16.13 0.78 8.91
N ASP A 932 -15.41 0.85 10.03
CA ASP A 932 -15.75 0.11 11.25
C ASP A 932 -16.84 0.79 12.10
N GLY A 933 -17.32 1.98 11.68
CA GLY A 933 -18.32 2.78 12.38
C GLY A 933 -17.85 3.37 13.71
N ARG A 934 -16.54 3.35 14.01
CA ARG A 934 -15.98 3.79 15.28
C ARG A 934 -15.26 5.13 15.14
N VAL A 935 -15.40 5.97 16.18
CA VAL A 935 -14.78 7.29 16.23
C VAL A 935 -13.95 7.46 17.51
N PRO A 936 -12.79 8.14 17.45
CA PRO A 936 -11.98 8.38 18.63
C PRO A 936 -12.62 9.49 19.47
N PHE A 937 -12.93 9.18 20.73
CA PHE A 937 -13.47 10.13 21.71
C PHE A 937 -12.41 10.65 22.69
N ILE A 938 -11.23 10.01 22.73
CA ILE A 938 -10.05 10.48 23.47
C ILE A 938 -8.96 10.85 22.48
N ARG A 939 -8.47 12.09 22.54
CA ARG A 939 -7.43 12.61 21.65
C ARG A 939 -6.39 13.40 22.43
N LYS A 940 -5.21 13.60 21.83
CA LYS A 940 -4.18 14.48 22.39
C LYS A 940 -4.76 15.90 22.55
N GLY A 941 -4.52 16.51 23.70
CA GLY A 941 -5.06 17.82 24.05
C GLY A 941 -6.46 17.79 24.66
N TYR A 942 -7.11 16.63 24.73
CA TYR A 942 -8.42 16.51 25.40
C TYR A 942 -8.23 16.42 26.91
N ILE A 943 -9.27 16.83 27.63
CA ILE A 943 -9.35 16.62 29.08
C ILE A 943 -10.05 15.28 29.32
N VAL A 944 -9.43 14.44 30.12
CA VAL A 944 -10.03 13.19 30.60
C VAL A 944 -10.25 13.25 32.10
N VAL A 945 -11.32 12.59 32.53
CA VAL A 945 -11.69 12.36 33.92
C VAL A 945 -11.58 10.87 34.17
N ILE A 946 -10.68 10.51 35.08
CA ILE A 946 -10.56 9.16 35.60
C ILE A 946 -11.32 9.14 36.92
N HIS A 947 -12.33 8.28 37.05
CA HIS A 947 -13.20 8.30 38.23
C HIS A 947 -13.64 6.89 38.64
N SER A 948 -13.79 6.68 39.94
CA SER A 948 -14.28 5.43 40.54
C SER A 948 -15.41 5.75 41.51
N THR A 949 -16.58 5.15 41.27
CA THR A 949 -17.78 5.30 42.10
C THR A 949 -18.03 4.00 42.87
N GLN A 950 -18.19 4.09 44.19
CA GLN A 950 -18.48 2.93 45.04
C GLN A 950 -19.61 3.27 46.03
N LYS A 951 -20.18 2.24 46.64
CA LYS A 951 -21.23 2.35 47.66
C LYS A 951 -20.73 1.81 48.99
N ALA A 952 -21.00 2.53 50.08
CA ALA A 952 -20.77 2.08 51.45
C ALA A 952 -22.11 2.01 52.18
N ALA A 953 -22.43 0.89 52.82
CA ALA A 953 -23.72 0.72 53.50
C ALA A 953 -23.68 1.26 54.94
N PHE A 954 -24.73 1.97 55.34
CA PHE A 954 -25.04 2.14 56.75
C PHE A 954 -25.56 0.82 57.35
N PRO A 955 -25.35 0.58 58.66
CA PRO A 955 -26.02 -0.53 59.33
C PRO A 955 -27.54 -0.34 59.34
N LEU A 956 -28.29 -1.43 59.43
CA LEU A 956 -29.75 -1.42 59.58
C LEU A 956 -30.18 -0.70 60.88
N GLY A 957 -31.26 0.08 60.83
CA GLY A 957 -31.77 0.86 61.96
C GLY A 957 -30.93 2.10 62.25
N VAL A 958 -30.80 3.01 61.28
CA VAL A 958 -29.97 4.21 61.46
C VAL A 958 -30.56 5.20 62.46
N SER A 959 -29.69 5.95 63.12
CA SER A 959 -30.05 6.98 64.11
C SER A 959 -29.63 8.38 63.66
N ALA A 960 -30.31 9.40 64.17
CA ALA A 960 -29.96 10.80 63.92
C ALA A 960 -28.53 11.10 64.41
N GLY A 961 -27.74 11.83 63.62
CA GLY A 961 -26.34 12.13 63.93
C GLY A 961 -25.35 10.99 63.66
N GLN A 962 -25.82 9.82 63.18
CA GLN A 962 -24.95 8.69 62.89
C GLN A 962 -23.98 9.00 61.75
N GLN A 963 -22.73 8.58 61.92
CA GLN A 963 -21.66 8.79 60.95
C GLN A 963 -21.26 7.49 60.26
N LEU A 964 -20.96 7.59 58.96
CA LEU A 964 -20.33 6.53 58.17
C LEU A 964 -19.09 7.09 57.47
N ASN A 965 -17.96 6.42 57.62
CA ASN A 965 -16.76 6.70 56.83
C ASN A 965 -16.79 5.87 55.55
N ALA A 966 -16.65 6.53 54.40
CA ALA A 966 -16.62 5.88 53.10
C ALA A 966 -15.29 5.16 52.79
N ASN A 967 -14.31 5.22 53.71
CA ASN A 967 -12.95 4.67 53.58
C ASN A 967 -12.14 5.25 52.40
N ARG A 968 -12.58 6.39 51.85
CA ARG A 968 -11.89 7.15 50.81
C ARG A 968 -11.94 8.64 51.16
N VAL A 969 -10.81 9.33 51.00
CA VAL A 969 -10.64 10.76 51.30
C VAL A 969 -10.63 11.59 50.01
N ARG A 970 -10.80 12.92 50.11
CA ARG A 970 -10.87 13.85 48.97
C ARG A 970 -11.88 13.39 47.90
N LEU A 971 -13.08 13.07 48.37
CA LEU A 971 -14.20 12.71 47.52
C LEU A 971 -14.57 13.90 46.63
N ALA A 972 -14.77 13.63 45.34
CA ALA A 972 -15.28 14.63 44.40
C ALA A 972 -16.79 14.81 44.53
N HIS A 973 -17.50 13.75 44.93
CA HIS A 973 -18.94 13.77 45.12
C HIS A 973 -19.37 12.67 46.10
N ALA A 974 -20.37 12.94 46.93
CA ALA A 974 -21.05 11.89 47.70
C ALA A 974 -22.52 12.25 47.98
N HIS A 975 -23.40 11.25 47.93
CA HIS A 975 -24.79 11.37 48.33
C HIS A 975 -25.26 10.09 49.04
N VAL A 976 -26.38 10.19 49.75
CA VAL A 976 -27.02 9.04 50.40
C VAL A 976 -28.23 8.64 49.59
N GLU A 977 -28.36 7.35 49.31
CA GLU A 977 -29.53 6.75 48.67
C GLU A 977 -30.09 5.63 49.55
N ASP A 978 -31.35 5.30 49.31
CA ASP A 978 -32.03 4.18 49.96
C ASP A 978 -31.81 2.85 49.20
N LYS A 979 -32.36 1.74 49.69
CA LYS A 979 -32.17 0.43 49.03
C LYS A 979 -32.71 0.33 47.60
N ASP A 980 -33.65 1.21 47.25
CA ASP A 980 -34.30 1.26 45.94
C ASP A 980 -33.63 2.30 45.02
N GLY A 981 -32.52 2.92 45.47
CA GLY A 981 -31.76 3.92 44.72
C GLY A 981 -32.35 5.33 44.79
N LYS A 982 -33.32 5.58 45.68
CA LYS A 982 -33.90 6.91 45.87
C LYS A 982 -32.94 7.77 46.70
N GLN A 983 -32.48 8.88 46.12
CA GLN A 983 -31.59 9.81 46.81
C GLN A 983 -32.31 10.53 47.96
N LEU A 984 -31.65 10.60 49.11
CA LEU A 984 -32.13 11.34 50.27
C LEU A 984 -32.01 12.85 50.01
N ALA A 985 -32.95 13.62 50.55
CA ALA A 985 -32.85 15.07 50.53
C ALA A 985 -31.56 15.55 51.20
N THR A 986 -30.89 16.54 50.60
CA THR A 986 -29.61 17.09 51.08
C THR A 986 -29.69 17.71 52.48
N SER A 987 -30.88 18.04 52.98
CA SER A 987 -31.11 18.49 54.36
C SER A 987 -31.04 17.37 55.40
N LEU A 988 -31.11 16.09 54.98
CA LEU A 988 -31.14 14.93 55.86
C LEU A 988 -29.75 14.35 56.16
N TYR A 989 -28.69 14.89 55.55
CA TYR A 989 -27.32 14.47 55.81
C TYR A 989 -26.33 15.59 55.50
N SER A 990 -25.12 15.48 56.03
CA SER A 990 -23.98 16.33 55.68
C SER A 990 -22.79 15.46 55.29
N VAL A 991 -21.98 15.92 54.35
CA VAL A 991 -20.82 15.19 53.83
C VAL A 991 -19.58 16.05 54.01
N ASN A 992 -18.57 15.51 54.66
CA ASN A 992 -17.23 16.06 54.61
C ASN A 992 -16.47 15.40 53.45
N LEU A 993 -16.33 16.13 52.34
CA LEU A 993 -15.69 15.62 51.12
C LEU A 993 -14.18 15.39 51.30
N ASP A 994 -13.50 16.16 52.16
CA ASP A 994 -12.08 15.99 52.41
C ASP A 994 -11.79 14.71 53.21
N SER A 995 -12.56 14.47 54.28
CA SER A 995 -12.38 13.29 55.15
C SER A 995 -13.14 12.04 54.70
N GLY A 996 -14.14 12.19 53.83
CA GLY A 996 -14.99 11.08 53.37
C GLY A 996 -16.05 10.63 54.37
N VAL A 997 -16.35 11.43 55.40
CA VAL A 997 -17.32 11.09 56.44
C VAL A 997 -18.68 11.71 56.13
N VAL A 998 -19.72 10.87 56.13
CA VAL A 998 -21.12 11.28 55.99
C VAL A 998 -21.81 11.21 57.35
N THR A 999 -22.49 12.28 57.75
CA THR A 999 -23.24 12.37 59.01
C THR A 999 -24.73 12.58 58.71
N LEU A 1000 -25.60 11.71 59.21
CA LEU A 1000 -27.05 11.88 59.11
C LEU A 1000 -27.51 13.06 59.98
N ALA A 1001 -28.52 13.81 59.52
CA ALA A 1001 -29.02 14.98 60.22
C ALA A 1001 -29.66 14.63 61.57
N SER A 1002 -29.80 15.64 62.43
CA SER A 1002 -30.56 15.56 63.68
C SER A 1002 -31.45 16.80 63.82
N PRO A 1003 -32.80 16.67 63.78
CA PRO A 1003 -33.58 15.42 63.70
C PRO A 1003 -33.52 14.75 62.32
N LEU A 1004 -33.68 13.42 62.29
CA LEU A 1004 -33.73 12.60 61.06
C LEU A 1004 -35.16 12.11 60.80
N ASN A 1005 -35.70 12.37 59.61
CA ASN A 1005 -36.99 11.84 59.16
C ASN A 1005 -36.82 11.06 57.85
N LEU A 1006 -36.98 9.73 57.93
CA LEU A 1006 -36.84 8.81 56.79
C LEU A 1006 -38.20 8.37 56.22
N THR A 1007 -39.28 9.08 56.54
CA THR A 1007 -40.61 8.75 55.99
C THR A 1007 -40.57 8.77 54.46
N GLY A 1008 -40.84 7.64 53.82
CA GLY A 1008 -40.79 7.50 52.36
C GLY A 1008 -39.43 7.10 51.78
N TYR A 1009 -38.48 6.65 52.60
CA TYR A 1009 -37.22 6.02 52.20
C TYR A 1009 -37.10 4.61 52.80
N ALA A 1010 -36.42 3.70 52.09
CA ALA A 1010 -36.27 2.31 52.52
C ALA A 1010 -34.83 1.96 52.96
N GLU A 1011 -34.67 1.39 54.16
CA GLU A 1011 -33.38 0.89 54.63
C GLU A 1011 -32.98 -0.45 53.97
N PRO A 1012 -31.68 -0.80 53.92
CA PRO A 1012 -30.51 -0.04 54.38
C PRO A 1012 -30.19 1.17 53.49
N LEU A 1013 -29.59 2.20 54.09
CA LEU A 1013 -29.09 3.37 53.36
C LEU A 1013 -27.67 3.14 52.85
N TYR A 1014 -27.35 3.68 51.67
CA TYR A 1014 -26.03 3.59 51.06
C TYR A 1014 -25.44 4.98 50.82
N VAL A 1015 -24.17 5.18 51.17
CA VAL A 1015 -23.37 6.31 50.74
C VAL A 1015 -22.73 5.98 49.40
N VAL A 1016 -23.25 6.57 48.34
CA VAL A 1016 -22.60 6.56 47.03
C VAL A 1016 -21.56 7.67 47.02
N HIS A 1017 -20.30 7.32 46.77
CA HIS A 1017 -19.19 8.25 46.82
C HIS A 1017 -18.23 8.03 45.64
N ARG A 1018 -17.58 9.10 45.20
CA ARG A 1018 -16.71 9.09 44.03
C ARG A 1018 -15.40 9.82 44.29
N ILE A 1019 -14.30 9.20 43.88
CA ILE A 1019 -13.00 9.84 43.71
C ILE A 1019 -12.77 10.08 42.21
N GLU A 1020 -12.11 11.17 41.87
CA GLU A 1020 -11.78 11.45 40.47
C GLU A 1020 -10.52 12.31 40.33
N ASP A 1021 -9.88 12.18 39.17
CA ASP A 1021 -8.76 13.01 38.73
C ASP A 1021 -9.03 13.50 37.31
N MET A 1022 -8.97 14.82 37.13
CA MET A 1022 -9.10 15.46 35.83
C MET A 1022 -7.72 15.90 35.33
N SER A 1023 -7.32 15.42 34.15
CA SER A 1023 -6.03 15.78 33.55
C SER A 1023 -6.15 15.97 32.05
N LEU A 1024 -5.32 16.87 31.52
CA LEU A 1024 -5.05 16.98 30.09
C LEU A 1024 -4.30 15.72 29.62
N VAL A 1025 -4.67 15.21 28.46
CA VAL A 1025 -3.96 14.12 27.79
C VAL A 1025 -2.87 14.70 26.90
N SER A 1026 -1.62 14.42 27.27
CA SER A 1026 -0.43 14.84 26.52
C SER A 1026 -0.12 13.95 25.33
N ASP A 1027 -0.54 12.67 25.39
CA ASP A 1027 -0.37 11.70 24.31
C ASP A 1027 -1.40 10.57 24.40
N VAL A 1028 -1.82 10.03 23.25
CA VAL A 1028 -2.84 8.98 23.12
C VAL A 1028 -2.37 7.90 22.15
N GLU A 1029 -2.42 6.65 22.58
CA GLU A 1029 -2.14 5.48 21.76
C GLU A 1029 -3.43 4.72 21.39
N ILE A 1030 -3.46 4.11 20.20
CA ILE A 1030 -4.55 3.22 19.75
C ILE A 1030 -4.73 2.02 20.70
N SER A 1031 -3.64 1.58 21.33
CA SER A 1031 -3.61 0.54 22.37
C SER A 1031 -4.46 0.86 23.61
N GLY A 1032 -4.93 2.10 23.73
CA GLY A 1032 -5.66 2.62 24.88
C GLY A 1032 -4.76 3.28 25.93
N ARG A 1033 -3.44 3.31 25.75
CA ARG A 1033 -2.52 3.97 26.68
C ARG A 1033 -2.59 5.49 26.52
N LEU A 1034 -2.76 6.18 27.63
CA LEU A 1034 -2.87 7.64 27.71
C LEU A 1034 -1.76 8.18 28.61
N ARG A 1035 -1.05 9.20 28.13
CA ARG A 1035 -0.09 9.96 28.96
C ARG A 1035 -0.73 11.23 29.48
N LEU A 1036 -0.80 11.38 30.79
CA LEU A 1036 -1.41 12.50 31.47
C LEU A 1036 -0.40 13.64 31.68
N ALA A 1037 -0.86 14.88 31.61
CA ALA A 1037 -0.04 16.06 31.90
C ALA A 1037 0.26 16.24 33.40
N ARG A 1038 -0.58 15.66 34.27
CA ARG A 1038 -0.40 15.70 35.73
C ARG A 1038 -0.43 14.28 36.30
N PRO A 1039 0.35 13.99 37.37
CA PRO A 1039 0.28 12.71 38.06
C PRO A 1039 -1.08 12.55 38.77
N LEU A 1040 -1.58 11.31 38.81
CA LEU A 1040 -2.84 11.00 39.51
C LEU A 1040 -2.73 11.25 41.00
N SER A 1041 -3.79 11.81 41.58
CA SER A 1041 -3.87 12.06 43.02
C SER A 1041 -4.45 10.89 43.80
N HIS A 1042 -5.05 9.90 43.14
CA HIS A 1042 -5.54 8.65 43.75
C HIS A 1042 -4.98 7.40 43.06
N ALA A 1043 -5.10 6.26 43.75
CA ALA A 1043 -4.97 4.94 43.12
C ALA A 1043 -6.35 4.48 42.64
N TYR A 1044 -6.38 3.75 41.53
CA TYR A 1044 -7.60 3.30 40.86
C TYR A 1044 -7.52 1.81 40.54
N ASP A 1045 -8.59 1.07 40.84
CA ASP A 1045 -8.74 -0.33 40.44
C ASP A 1045 -9.49 -0.42 39.10
N ALA A 1046 -9.11 -1.35 38.23
CA ALA A 1046 -9.75 -1.53 36.92
C ALA A 1046 -11.22 -1.98 37.01
N ALA A 1047 -11.63 -2.63 38.10
CA ALA A 1047 -12.96 -3.20 38.26
C ALA A 1047 -14.07 -2.13 38.30
N ASP A 1048 -13.80 -0.99 38.94
CA ASP A 1048 -14.76 0.06 39.26
C ASP A 1048 -14.38 1.45 38.70
N THR A 1049 -13.26 1.56 37.98
CA THR A 1049 -12.79 2.82 37.40
C THR A 1049 -13.17 2.97 35.94
N LEU A 1050 -13.66 4.16 35.61
CA LEU A 1050 -13.98 4.60 34.25
C LEU A 1050 -13.06 5.76 33.83
N VAL A 1051 -12.75 5.81 32.54
CA VAL A 1051 -12.01 6.87 31.88
C VAL A 1051 -12.96 7.56 30.91
N SER A 1052 -13.26 8.83 31.19
CA SER A 1052 -14.28 9.60 30.48
C SER A 1052 -13.66 10.85 29.87
N SER A 1053 -14.01 11.20 28.64
CA SER A 1053 -13.59 12.47 28.03
C SER A 1053 -14.54 13.60 28.42
N ALA A 1054 -14.01 14.75 28.82
CA ALA A 1054 -14.82 15.90 29.19
C ALA A 1054 -15.05 16.86 28.01
N LEU A 1055 -16.32 17.16 27.73
CA LEU A 1055 -16.71 18.25 26.84
C LEU A 1055 -16.60 19.56 27.62
N ILE A 1056 -15.68 20.43 27.21
CA ILE A 1056 -15.42 21.71 27.84
C ILE A 1056 -16.36 22.76 27.28
N ILE A 1057 -17.11 23.42 28.16
CA ILE A 1057 -18.10 24.44 27.81
C ILE A 1057 -17.54 25.83 28.06
N GLY A 1058 -16.88 26.04 29.21
CA GLY A 1058 -16.41 27.35 29.67
C GLY A 1058 -17.33 27.95 30.74
N ASP A 1059 -17.32 29.28 30.87
CA ASP A 1059 -18.12 29.95 31.90
C ASP A 1059 -19.57 30.16 31.43
N LEU A 1060 -20.54 29.79 32.27
CA LEU A 1060 -21.97 29.92 31.99
C LEU A 1060 -22.59 31.01 32.86
N TRP A 1061 -23.15 32.03 32.20
CA TRP A 1061 -23.96 33.09 32.82
C TRP A 1061 -24.78 33.83 31.77
N ALA A 1062 -25.90 34.40 32.18
CA ALA A 1062 -26.73 35.22 31.32
C ALA A 1062 -26.15 36.63 31.18
N ARG A 1063 -26.05 37.10 29.93
CA ARG A 1063 -25.53 38.44 29.61
C ARG A 1063 -26.14 38.98 28.33
N TYR A 1064 -25.97 40.27 28.10
CA TYR A 1064 -26.21 40.88 26.78
C TYR A 1064 -24.90 41.41 26.20
N THR A 1065 -24.83 41.46 24.87
CA THR A 1065 -23.66 41.88 24.10
C THR A 1065 -24.10 42.65 22.86
N GLY A 1066 -23.20 43.46 22.30
CA GLY A 1066 -23.45 44.12 21.01
C GLY A 1066 -24.62 45.12 21.07
N LEU A 1067 -24.70 45.92 22.14
CA LEU A 1067 -25.69 46.99 22.25
C LEU A 1067 -25.28 48.17 21.37
N PHE A 1068 -26.12 48.51 20.38
CA PHE A 1068 -25.92 49.69 19.55
C PHE A 1068 -27.24 50.21 18.99
N ASP A 1069 -27.26 51.51 18.72
CA ASP A 1069 -28.37 52.20 18.09
C ASP A 1069 -28.09 52.41 16.59
N GLN A 1070 -29.10 52.22 15.75
CA GLN A 1070 -29.04 52.32 14.30
C GLN A 1070 -30.11 53.28 13.81
N LYS A 1071 -29.75 54.16 12.87
CA LYS A 1071 -30.65 55.21 12.37
C LYS A 1071 -31.89 54.67 11.63
N SER A 1072 -31.77 53.54 10.94
CA SER A 1072 -32.87 52.94 10.19
C SER A 1072 -32.81 51.41 10.25
N TRP A 1073 -33.94 50.75 10.49
CA TRP A 1073 -34.04 49.29 10.31
C TRP A 1073 -33.81 48.90 8.84
N THR A 1074 -32.86 48.00 8.59
CA THR A 1074 -32.50 47.54 7.23
C THR A 1074 -33.12 46.20 6.86
N ASN A 1075 -33.91 45.60 7.75
CA ASN A 1075 -34.44 44.24 7.61
C ASN A 1075 -33.36 43.15 7.47
N VAL A 1076 -32.15 43.41 7.99
CA VAL A 1076 -31.02 42.47 8.00
C VAL A 1076 -30.55 42.29 9.44
N TRP A 1077 -30.42 41.04 9.90
CA TRP A 1077 -29.85 40.74 11.21
C TRP A 1077 -28.32 40.83 11.19
N SER A 1078 -27.73 41.53 12.16
CA SER A 1078 -26.28 41.78 12.24
C SER A 1078 -25.91 42.12 13.69
N ASP A 1079 -24.75 41.65 14.13
CA ASP A 1079 -24.13 42.01 15.41
C ASP A 1079 -23.31 43.32 15.33
N TYR A 1080 -23.27 43.93 14.14
CA TYR A 1080 -22.58 45.18 13.84
C TYR A 1080 -23.55 46.21 13.24
N LEU A 1081 -23.26 47.48 13.50
CA LEU A 1081 -23.99 48.62 12.94
C LEU A 1081 -24.00 48.55 11.40
N ILE A 1082 -25.20 48.64 10.81
CA ILE A 1082 -25.37 48.76 9.36
C ILE A 1082 -25.84 50.19 9.05
N GLY A 1083 -25.01 50.95 8.33
CA GLY A 1083 -25.28 52.34 8.01
C GLY A 1083 -24.87 53.30 9.12
N ASP A 1084 -25.63 54.39 9.30
CA ASP A 1084 -25.32 55.43 10.28
C ASP A 1084 -25.88 55.10 11.68
N GLN A 1085 -25.15 55.53 12.71
CA GLN A 1085 -25.62 55.51 14.09
C GLN A 1085 -26.78 56.51 14.29
N SER A 1086 -27.68 56.22 15.22
CA SER A 1086 -28.75 57.15 15.59
C SER A 1086 -28.18 58.29 16.43
N THR A 1087 -28.77 59.50 16.32
CA THR A 1087 -28.41 60.62 17.21
C THR A 1087 -28.97 60.44 18.62
N ALA A 1088 -30.02 59.63 18.76
CA ALA A 1088 -30.56 59.20 20.04
C ALA A 1088 -29.94 57.87 20.46
N GLN A 1089 -29.48 57.82 21.71
CA GLN A 1089 -28.82 56.65 22.29
C GLN A 1089 -29.54 56.21 23.56
N TYR A 1090 -29.44 54.92 23.86
CA TYR A 1090 -29.87 54.37 25.14
C TYR A 1090 -28.70 54.45 26.14
N ASN A 1091 -28.93 55.03 27.31
CA ASN A 1091 -27.93 55.18 28.37
C ASN A 1091 -27.75 53.87 29.13
N ASP A 1092 -26.97 52.97 28.54
CA ASP A 1092 -26.63 51.67 29.13
C ASP A 1092 -25.72 51.77 30.37
N THR A 1093 -25.02 52.90 30.56
CA THR A 1093 -24.08 53.08 31.68
C THR A 1093 -24.82 53.24 33.01
N ASP A 1094 -25.84 54.09 33.05
CA ASP A 1094 -26.62 54.33 34.27
C ASP A 1094 -27.80 53.35 34.40
N TYR A 1095 -28.30 52.84 33.27
CA TYR A 1095 -29.51 52.00 33.20
C TYR A 1095 -29.29 50.74 32.33
N PRO A 1096 -28.42 49.81 32.75
CA PRO A 1096 -28.09 48.62 31.96
C PRO A 1096 -29.28 47.68 31.78
N ILE A 1097 -29.26 46.91 30.70
CA ILE A 1097 -30.27 45.86 30.47
C ILE A 1097 -30.12 44.76 31.54
N LEU A 1098 -31.19 44.49 32.29
CA LEU A 1098 -31.18 43.45 33.32
C LEU A 1098 -31.59 42.10 32.73
N VAL A 1099 -30.77 41.09 32.97
CA VAL A 1099 -30.97 39.70 32.54
C VAL A 1099 -30.83 38.75 33.74
N THR A 1100 -31.36 37.54 33.64
CA THR A 1100 -31.20 36.49 34.67
C THR A 1100 -30.84 35.15 34.03
N ASN A 1101 -30.10 34.31 34.75
CA ASN A 1101 -29.69 32.98 34.30
C ASN A 1101 -30.89 32.10 33.93
N ARG A 1102 -31.97 32.19 34.72
CA ARG A 1102 -33.21 31.45 34.50
C ARG A 1102 -34.02 31.91 33.29
N ALA A 1103 -34.13 33.22 33.07
CA ALA A 1103 -35.12 33.79 32.14
C ALA A 1103 -34.59 34.06 30.72
N THR A 1104 -33.29 34.29 30.60
CA THR A 1104 -32.66 34.77 29.37
C THR A 1104 -32.58 33.68 28.30
N LEU A 1105 -33.03 34.01 27.09
CA LEU A 1105 -32.89 33.16 25.90
C LEU A 1105 -31.72 33.66 25.05
N GLN A 1106 -31.03 32.77 24.34
CA GLN A 1106 -30.04 33.16 23.34
C GLN A 1106 -30.75 33.65 22.07
N GLU A 1107 -30.77 34.96 21.86
CA GLU A 1107 -31.56 35.60 20.82
C GLU A 1107 -30.96 36.96 20.43
N ARG A 1108 -31.16 37.37 19.18
CA ARG A 1108 -30.87 38.74 18.74
C ARG A 1108 -32.14 39.58 18.79
N TRP A 1109 -32.06 40.75 19.41
CA TRP A 1109 -33.19 41.65 19.63
C TRP A 1109 -33.07 42.93 18.81
N ALA A 1110 -34.21 43.41 18.33
CA ALA A 1110 -34.38 44.70 17.67
C ALA A 1110 -35.60 45.41 18.25
N ILE A 1111 -35.37 46.58 18.86
CA ILE A 1111 -36.43 47.50 19.26
C ILE A 1111 -36.57 48.54 18.16
N ILE A 1112 -37.65 48.49 17.39
CA ILE A 1112 -37.88 49.33 16.21
C ILE A 1112 -38.91 50.40 16.55
N PHE A 1113 -38.52 51.67 16.43
CA PHE A 1113 -39.39 52.80 16.73
C PHE A 1113 -40.40 53.04 15.60
N ASN A 1114 -41.68 53.14 15.95
CA ASN A 1114 -42.77 53.50 15.02
C ASN A 1114 -43.18 54.98 15.15
N SER A 1115 -42.74 55.63 16.22
CA SER A 1115 -42.88 57.07 16.46
C SER A 1115 -41.69 57.56 17.29
N SER A 1116 -41.71 58.81 17.76
CA SER A 1116 -40.69 59.31 18.69
C SER A 1116 -40.80 58.72 20.11
N THR A 1117 -41.92 58.07 20.44
CA THR A 1117 -42.18 57.56 21.80
C THR A 1117 -42.58 56.10 21.87
N THR A 1118 -43.03 55.49 20.77
CA THR A 1118 -43.51 54.10 20.73
C THR A 1118 -42.66 53.22 19.82
N PHE A 1119 -42.45 51.97 20.24
CA PHE A 1119 -41.64 50.99 19.53
C PHE A 1119 -42.22 49.58 19.60
N VAL A 1120 -41.75 48.70 18.73
CA VAL A 1120 -42.01 47.25 18.77
C VAL A 1120 -40.73 46.50 19.11
N LEU A 1121 -40.84 45.46 19.92
CA LEU A 1121 -39.74 44.55 20.22
C LEU A 1121 -39.88 43.30 19.35
N VAL A 1122 -38.84 43.03 18.56
CA VAL A 1122 -38.76 41.88 17.66
C VAL A 1122 -37.49 41.09 18.00
N GLY A 1123 -37.61 39.77 18.15
CA GLY A 1123 -36.45 38.87 18.17
C GLY A 1123 -36.28 38.18 16.82
N GLU A 1124 -35.04 37.86 16.44
CA GLU A 1124 -34.71 37.22 15.16
C GLU A 1124 -35.52 35.95 14.93
N HIS A 1125 -35.66 35.12 15.95
CA HIS A 1125 -36.34 33.85 15.84
C HIS A 1125 -37.70 33.82 16.57
N VAL A 1126 -37.93 34.64 17.61
CA VAL A 1126 -39.23 34.73 18.30
C VAL A 1126 -40.24 35.70 17.65
N GLY A 1127 -39.80 36.55 16.71
CA GLY A 1127 -40.66 37.53 16.07
C GLY A 1127 -41.05 38.69 16.99
N GLN A 1128 -42.12 39.42 16.65
CA GLN A 1128 -42.61 40.53 17.48
C GLN A 1128 -43.29 39.99 18.74
N ILE A 1129 -42.71 40.27 19.91
CA ILE A 1129 -43.18 39.74 21.19
C ILE A 1129 -43.79 40.79 22.13
N ALA A 1130 -43.52 42.08 21.89
CA ALA A 1130 -44.08 43.16 22.70
C ALA A 1130 -44.16 44.48 21.91
N VAL A 1131 -45.03 45.37 22.39
CA VAL A 1131 -45.07 46.79 22.02
C VAL A 1131 -44.76 47.57 23.29
N GLY A 1132 -43.93 48.60 23.19
CA GLY A 1132 -43.55 49.42 24.34
C GLY A 1132 -43.46 50.90 23.99
N ASP A 1133 -43.19 51.70 25.01
CA ASP A 1133 -42.96 53.12 24.89
C ASP A 1133 -41.82 53.59 25.80
N VAL A 1134 -41.34 54.80 25.56
CA VAL A 1134 -40.17 55.37 26.26
C VAL A 1134 -40.45 55.78 27.71
N ASN A 1135 -41.71 55.74 28.18
CA ASN A 1135 -42.10 56.21 29.52
C ASN A 1135 -42.35 55.07 30.52
N THR A 1136 -42.33 53.81 30.08
CA THR A 1136 -42.61 52.65 30.92
C THR A 1136 -41.55 51.56 30.75
N ASP A 1137 -41.20 50.87 31.84
CA ASP A 1137 -40.24 49.77 31.78
C ASP A 1137 -40.75 48.65 30.88
N LEU A 1138 -39.85 48.10 30.05
CA LEU A 1138 -40.17 46.99 29.16
C LEU A 1138 -39.64 45.69 29.76
N ALA A 1139 -40.55 44.76 30.09
CA ALA A 1139 -40.24 43.47 30.68
C ALA A 1139 -41.04 42.34 29.99
N PRO A 1140 -40.67 41.94 28.76
CA PRO A 1140 -41.43 40.95 27.98
C PRO A 1140 -41.32 39.56 28.62
N ILE A 1141 -42.45 38.90 28.88
CA ILE A 1141 -42.49 37.60 29.58
C ILE A 1141 -42.07 36.45 28.66
N ASN A 1142 -41.15 35.62 29.15
CA ASN A 1142 -40.79 34.34 28.56
C ASN A 1142 -41.85 33.28 28.94
N PRO A 1143 -42.60 32.72 27.97
CA PRO A 1143 -43.64 31.74 28.24
C PRO A 1143 -43.10 30.41 28.79
N ASN A 1144 -41.81 30.12 28.65
CA ASN A 1144 -41.22 28.87 29.11
C ASN A 1144 -41.09 28.78 30.64
N ASN A 1145 -40.96 29.91 31.33
CA ASN A 1145 -40.71 29.96 32.77
C ASN A 1145 -41.48 31.07 33.50
N GLY A 1146 -42.27 31.89 32.79
CA GLY A 1146 -43.09 32.95 33.37
C GLY A 1146 -42.30 34.18 33.84
N GLN A 1147 -40.99 34.25 33.57
CA GLN A 1147 -40.13 35.38 33.94
C GLN A 1147 -39.81 36.26 32.72
N PRO A 1148 -39.49 37.57 32.90
CA PRO A 1148 -39.11 38.43 31.77
C PRO A 1148 -37.81 37.98 31.09
N TYR A 1149 -37.77 37.94 29.74
CA TYR A 1149 -36.54 37.63 28.99
C TYR A 1149 -35.37 38.55 29.36
N PHE A 1150 -35.69 39.82 29.57
CA PHE A 1150 -34.83 40.88 30.09
C PHE A 1150 -35.73 41.99 30.64
N ARG A 1151 -35.16 42.97 31.35
CA ARG A 1151 -35.85 44.21 31.73
C ARG A 1151 -35.06 45.42 31.24
N LEU A 1152 -35.76 46.35 30.59
CA LEU A 1152 -35.22 47.61 30.11
C LEU A 1152 -35.85 48.75 30.90
N ASP A 1153 -35.03 49.58 31.54
CA ASP A 1153 -35.49 50.72 32.33
C ASP A 1153 -35.84 51.89 31.41
N HIS A 1154 -37.04 52.44 31.58
CA HIS A 1154 -37.53 53.53 30.75
C HIS A 1154 -36.67 54.80 30.83
N ARG A 1155 -35.93 55.01 31.93
CA ARG A 1155 -35.06 56.17 32.14
C ARG A 1155 -33.79 56.12 31.29
N GLY A 1156 -33.47 54.96 30.71
CA GLY A 1156 -32.34 54.82 29.79
C GLY A 1156 -32.57 55.47 28.43
N TRP A 1157 -33.81 55.80 28.06
CA TRP A 1157 -34.09 56.43 26.75
C TRP A 1157 -33.58 57.88 26.68
N GLY A 1158 -32.54 58.11 25.87
CA GLY A 1158 -32.10 59.46 25.51
C GLY A 1158 -33.12 60.22 24.66
N ALA A 1159 -32.93 61.53 24.49
CA ALA A 1159 -33.81 62.35 23.64
C ALA A 1159 -33.49 62.17 22.14
N GLY A 1160 -34.50 62.41 21.28
CA GLY A 1160 -34.31 62.50 19.82
C GLY A 1160 -34.63 61.21 19.03
N TRP A 1161 -35.30 60.23 19.62
CA TRP A 1161 -35.78 59.04 18.91
C TRP A 1161 -36.79 59.41 17.82
N SER A 1162 -36.74 58.69 16.70
CA SER A 1162 -37.61 58.92 15.56
C SER A 1162 -38.10 57.60 14.97
N SER A 1163 -39.21 57.65 14.22
CA SER A 1163 -39.72 56.47 13.53
C SER A 1163 -38.65 55.92 12.58
N GLY A 1164 -38.38 54.61 12.67
CA GLY A 1164 -37.36 53.91 11.91
C GLY A 1164 -36.06 53.66 12.68
N ASN A 1165 -35.78 54.41 13.75
CA ASN A 1165 -34.61 54.15 14.61
C ASN A 1165 -34.73 52.77 15.25
N VAL A 1166 -33.58 52.13 15.50
CA VAL A 1166 -33.52 50.78 16.08
C VAL A 1166 -32.48 50.71 17.19
N LEU A 1167 -32.84 50.12 18.33
CA LEU A 1167 -31.86 49.64 19.32
C LEU A 1167 -31.67 48.14 19.11
N ARG A 1168 -30.42 47.70 18.97
CA ARG A 1168 -30.05 46.29 18.77
C ARG A 1168 -29.16 45.81 19.91
N PHE A 1169 -29.37 44.57 20.31
CA PHE A 1169 -28.52 43.86 21.25
C PHE A 1169 -28.76 42.35 21.14
N THR A 1170 -27.82 41.55 21.59
CA THR A 1170 -27.90 40.08 21.57
C THR A 1170 -27.82 39.57 23.00
N THR A 1171 -28.75 38.72 23.42
CA THR A 1171 -28.69 38.04 24.71
C THR A 1171 -28.02 36.68 24.58
N GLN A 1172 -27.24 36.31 25.59
CA GLN A 1172 -26.56 35.03 25.74
C GLN A 1172 -27.18 34.34 26.96
N ALA A 1173 -27.65 33.10 26.80
CA ALA A 1173 -28.30 32.36 27.86
C ALA A 1173 -27.28 31.65 28.76
N ALA A 1174 -27.62 31.41 30.03
CA ALA A 1174 -26.86 30.54 30.92
C ALA A 1174 -27.13 29.05 30.63
N ALA A 1175 -27.21 28.68 29.35
CA ALA A 1175 -27.51 27.34 28.89
C ALA A 1175 -26.59 26.94 27.73
N TYR A 1176 -26.18 25.68 27.64
CA TYR A 1176 -25.30 25.19 26.57
C TYR A 1176 -25.93 24.01 25.81
N PRO A 1177 -25.98 24.04 24.47
CA PRO A 1177 -26.57 22.99 23.66
C PRO A 1177 -25.64 21.77 23.55
N LEU A 1178 -26.21 20.58 23.74
CA LEU A 1178 -25.53 19.32 23.50
C LEU A 1178 -26.43 18.34 22.74
N TRP A 1179 -25.79 17.48 21.97
CA TRP A 1179 -26.38 16.35 21.29
C TRP A 1179 -25.95 15.06 21.99
N VAL A 1180 -26.92 14.31 22.49
CA VAL A 1180 -26.73 12.95 23.00
C VAL A 1180 -27.03 11.98 21.87
N ILE A 1181 -26.05 11.14 21.54
CA ILE A 1181 -26.10 10.16 20.47
C ILE A 1181 -26.14 8.78 21.12
N ARG A 1182 -27.21 8.02 20.83
CA ARG A 1182 -27.38 6.63 21.26
C ARG A 1182 -27.25 5.71 20.06
N THR A 1183 -26.32 4.76 20.11
CA THR A 1183 -26.06 3.78 19.05
C THR A 1183 -26.50 2.41 19.53
N ILE A 1184 -27.33 1.71 18.76
CA ILE A 1184 -27.81 0.36 19.11
C ILE A 1184 -27.26 -0.61 18.07
N LEU A 1185 -26.45 -1.56 18.51
CA LEU A 1185 -25.92 -2.63 17.68
C LEU A 1185 -26.96 -3.73 17.48
N GLN A 1186 -26.81 -4.49 16.39
CA GLN A 1186 -27.63 -5.68 16.16
C GLN A 1186 -27.40 -6.71 17.26
N SER A 1187 -28.44 -7.01 18.04
CA SER A 1187 -28.31 -7.89 19.19
C SER A 1187 -29.65 -8.44 19.67
N VAL A 1188 -29.62 -9.25 20.72
CA VAL A 1188 -30.79 -9.56 21.55
C VAL A 1188 -30.67 -8.82 22.88
N ALA A 1189 -31.79 -8.53 23.54
CA ALA A 1189 -31.79 -7.83 24.82
C ALA A 1189 -30.94 -8.58 25.87
N ALA A 1190 -29.86 -7.93 26.32
CA ALA A 1190 -28.99 -8.49 27.36
C ALA A 1190 -29.59 -8.28 28.76
N GLN A 1191 -30.40 -7.24 28.95
CA GLN A 1191 -31.05 -6.87 30.21
C GLN A 1191 -32.42 -6.24 29.95
N GLU A 1192 -33.33 -6.33 30.93
CA GLU A 1192 -34.67 -5.73 30.88
C GLU A 1192 -34.67 -4.21 31.16
N THR A 1193 -33.64 -3.69 31.82
CA THR A 1193 -33.52 -2.25 32.14
C THR A 1193 -32.11 -1.77 31.87
N ASP A 1194 -32.01 -0.61 31.23
CA ASP A 1194 -30.75 0.05 30.89
C ASP A 1194 -30.73 1.47 31.47
N LYS A 1195 -29.55 1.97 31.85
CA LYS A 1195 -29.37 3.32 32.40
C LYS A 1195 -28.01 3.90 32.04
N PHE A 1196 -27.97 5.21 31.86
CA PHE A 1196 -26.73 5.98 31.72
C PHE A 1196 -26.78 7.21 32.62
N GLU A 1197 -25.61 7.78 32.92
CA GLU A 1197 -25.52 8.99 33.76
C GLU A 1197 -24.68 10.05 33.05
N LEU A 1198 -25.23 11.26 32.95
CA LEU A 1198 -24.54 12.45 32.47
C LEU A 1198 -24.31 13.38 33.65
N GLN A 1199 -23.14 13.99 33.72
CA GLN A 1199 -22.82 14.92 34.80
C GLN A 1199 -22.41 16.29 34.24
N LEU A 1200 -22.97 17.36 34.81
CA LEU A 1200 -22.43 18.71 34.70
C LEU A 1200 -21.49 18.99 35.87
N ARG A 1201 -20.36 19.63 35.55
CA ARG A 1201 -19.29 19.95 36.48
C ARG A 1201 -18.87 21.39 36.26
N GLY A 1202 -18.40 22.03 37.31
CA GLY A 1202 -18.00 23.43 37.31
C GLY A 1202 -17.91 23.95 38.74
N ASN A 1203 -17.46 25.19 38.88
CA ASN A 1203 -17.23 25.82 40.17
C ASN A 1203 -18.19 26.98 40.36
N VAL A 1204 -18.58 27.20 41.61
CA VAL A 1204 -19.32 28.38 42.06
C VAL A 1204 -18.40 29.23 42.90
N ASN A 1205 -18.63 30.55 42.93
CA ASN A 1205 -17.90 31.42 43.84
C ASN A 1205 -18.18 30.98 45.28
N ARG A 1206 -17.12 30.58 46.01
CA ARG A 1206 -17.24 30.12 47.40
C ARG A 1206 -17.21 31.28 48.37
#